data_AF-A0A7C7MIF7-F1
#
_entry.id   AF-A0A7C7MIF7-F1
#
_cell.length_a   1.000
_cell.length_b   1.000
_cell.length_c   1.000
_cell.angle_alpha   90.00
_cell.angle_beta   90.00
_cell.angle_gamma   90.00
#
_symmetry.space_group_name_H-M   'P 1'
#
loop_
_entity.id
_entity.type
_entity.pdbx_description
1 polymer ?
#
loop_
_entity_poly.entity_id
_entity_poly.type
_entity_poly.pdbx_seq_one_letter_code
_entity_poly.pdbx_strand_id
1 'polypeptide(L)'
;MFNKDERYWEIHTLNKWFAISSVLFLISMAWTFIDDNDDEFKIYQREFRKMEIEISEQNLQNEDELVKADRLSHEKDLADAEAKLNTQQIKLDELENNLAGLQAKHYNENMIYQGQKAEVDALKYLVESENAHQNNGDHHGPSYKDEYVAALDLLQEFRLIKEGTEIEISENEDAIKSMRADVKLRLDELNIVLKQVNIIDNKLKKIDRNRMTLANQVADVVRDLPILDFMDPYYKVNQVVVRDVKYDVNFAAVPKVDRCTSCHLGINNPDFTDAPQPYTTHPNLELYITSASKHPMDKFGCTSCHAGRGRGTSFVSSTHTPNTSEDEERWKEEYDWEKMHHWLQPMLPTRYTQASCFKCHTNTSDLAGGEKLNFGLSLVDRAGCNGCHHNANWPSQAKAGPDLRKINEKLDEDWVAKWVKNPSHFRYNTRMPAIFQQDNQKSPETTAYNNAEIAGITEYLFKGKEKDRGKHSNRYVGDAENGETLFNSIGCMGCHISESVPESAPAVNSYYNLTKLQGPNLIGLGSKVTSEWLYEWLMNPQDYMPTTRMPNLRLSSQQAKDLTAYLLQHRNQTFENSPAHEYDESVLDELTINWLKKSNPETFARAKAEKMDRQEKLNFIGKKSIRHYGCFGCHEIDGFENAKPIGTEITEEGSKPVIKFDFGLFHDIEHTNYAWIENKLRTPRIYDRGKESQFLDLLKMPNFQFSEEEIEAITTAILSFNLDKVAEPLLAHLKDPDVYKKGHRLVKQYNCQGCHLIQGQGGQLIDVIGPPEYGPPNLNTEGRKANPDWLLSFFNDPSIIRPNLQVKMPSFHQISDEDWDAIISYFQHADGEKISYRGDLKIDNKSVEFMAGTKLHELGACDNCHFYGTTFPKQEASTWAPNLAMTKERLNPDWVKEWLLDPQTIMPGTKMPAPYLPDKEILALDGAENDWGRELVKLGGDTTAMLNGLRDYMWNINGKTNIDATIKDYFDENGYDFEGAVDDFDDEDDWGDDEDW
;
A
#
# COMPACT_ATOMS: atom_id res chain seq x y z
N MET A 1 14.82 55.42 80.09
CA MET A 1 15.57 55.30 78.82
C MET A 1 15.78 53.81 78.65
N PHE A 2 14.97 53.02 77.94
CA PHE A 2 14.33 53.21 76.65
C PHE A 2 12.89 52.67 76.70
N ASN A 3 11.94 53.54 76.35
CA ASN A 3 10.58 53.18 75.99
C ASN A 3 10.55 53.44 74.47
N LYS A 4 10.28 52.38 73.68
CA LYS A 4 10.29 52.27 72.20
C LYS A 4 11.40 51.35 71.66
N ASP A 5 11.09 50.06 71.59
CA ASP A 5 11.62 49.14 70.58
C ASP A 5 10.43 48.50 69.84
N GLU A 6 9.97 49.26 68.85
CA GLU A 6 9.55 48.84 67.50
C GLU A 6 9.13 47.38 67.29
N ARG A 7 7.92 47.02 67.73
CA ARG A 7 7.07 46.08 67.00
C ARG A 7 5.67 46.65 66.87
N TYR A 8 5.49 47.54 65.90
CA TYR A 8 4.22 48.14 65.46
C TYR A 8 3.30 47.11 64.77
N TRP A 9 3.08 45.94 65.37
CA TRP A 9 2.14 44.97 64.85
C TRP A 9 1.10 44.70 65.93
N GLU A 10 -0.13 45.17 65.71
CA GLU A 10 -1.26 44.66 66.46
C GLU A 10 -1.35 43.14 66.22
N ILE A 11 -0.98 42.35 67.22
CA ILE A 11 -0.93 40.87 67.14
C ILE A 11 -2.28 40.31 66.67
N HIS A 12 -3.39 40.91 67.07
CA HIS A 12 -4.72 40.53 66.58
C HIS A 12 -4.88 40.77 65.07
N THR A 13 -4.32 41.86 64.54
CA THR A 13 -4.35 42.20 63.12
C THR A 13 -3.41 41.27 62.32
N LEU A 14 -2.23 40.95 62.87
CA LEU A 14 -1.31 39.97 62.29
C LEU A 14 -1.91 38.56 62.25
N ASN A 15 -2.53 38.09 63.34
CA ASN A 15 -3.18 36.79 63.40
C ASN A 15 -4.38 36.70 62.44
N LYS A 16 -5.13 37.78 62.27
CA LYS A 16 -6.19 37.87 61.25
C LYS A 16 -5.62 37.74 59.84
N TRP A 17 -4.57 38.48 59.51
CA TRP A 17 -3.92 38.38 58.20
C TRP A 17 -3.28 37.02 57.95
N PHE A 18 -2.67 36.40 58.97
CA PHE A 18 -2.12 35.04 58.87
C PHE A 18 -3.22 33.99 58.67
N ALA A 19 -4.36 34.10 59.37
CA ALA A 19 -5.49 33.22 59.15
C ALA A 19 -6.08 33.41 57.74
N ILE A 20 -6.25 34.66 57.29
CA ILE A 20 -6.72 34.98 55.94
C ILE A 20 -5.73 34.44 54.89
N SER A 21 -4.43 34.67 55.03
CA SER A 21 -3.43 34.19 54.06
C SER A 21 -3.32 32.66 54.05
N SER A 22 -3.47 32.00 55.21
CA SER A 22 -3.50 30.53 55.30
C SER A 22 -4.74 29.95 54.61
N VAL A 23 -5.90 30.59 54.78
CA VAL A 23 -7.13 30.19 54.06
C VAL A 23 -6.99 30.43 52.56
N LEU A 24 -6.47 31.58 52.14
CA LEU A 24 -6.22 31.88 50.72
C LEU A 24 -5.20 30.91 50.10
N PHE A 25 -4.15 30.56 50.83
CA PHE A 25 -3.16 29.58 50.40
C PHE A 25 -3.77 28.18 50.30
N LEU A 26 -4.60 27.76 51.27
CA LEU A 26 -5.31 26.49 51.19
C LEU A 26 -6.26 26.44 50.00
N ILE A 27 -7.01 27.52 49.77
CA ILE A 27 -7.91 27.64 48.60
C ILE A 27 -7.09 27.59 47.30
N SER A 28 -5.98 28.32 47.22
CA SER A 28 -5.09 28.31 46.05
C SER A 28 -4.45 26.94 45.82
N MET A 29 -4.05 26.24 46.88
CA MET A 29 -3.51 24.89 46.81
C MET A 29 -4.58 23.91 46.31
N ALA A 30 -5.77 23.94 46.91
CA ALA A 30 -6.89 23.11 46.48
C ALA A 30 -7.28 23.39 45.03
N TRP A 31 -7.31 24.67 44.64
CA TRP A 31 -7.52 25.08 43.24
C TRP A 31 -6.45 24.49 42.34
N THR A 32 -5.17 24.60 42.69
CA THR A 32 -4.07 24.06 41.89
C THR A 32 -4.19 22.54 41.70
N PHE A 33 -4.57 21.79 42.74
CA PHE A 33 -4.80 20.35 42.62
C PHE A 33 -6.03 20.00 41.78
N ILE A 34 -7.08 20.82 41.80
CA ILE A 34 -8.26 20.63 40.96
C ILE A 34 -7.91 20.92 39.50
N ASP A 35 -7.20 22.02 39.25
CA ASP A 35 -6.75 22.47 37.94
C ASP A 35 -5.78 21.47 37.30
N ASP A 36 -4.76 21.01 38.04
CA ASP A 36 -3.78 20.00 37.59
C ASP A 36 -4.41 18.62 37.36
N ASN A 37 -5.55 18.33 38.01
CA ASN A 37 -6.28 17.07 37.79
C ASN A 37 -7.26 17.14 36.60
N ASP A 38 -7.67 18.33 36.13
CA ASP A 38 -8.64 18.47 35.03
C ASP A 38 -7.95 18.56 33.66
N ASP A 39 -7.17 17.53 33.34
CA ASP A 39 -6.48 17.40 32.05
C ASP A 39 -7.46 17.42 30.85
N GLU A 40 -7.05 18.06 29.74
CA GLU A 40 -7.86 18.22 28.52
C GLU A 40 -8.42 16.89 27.97
N PHE A 41 -7.64 15.79 28.02
CA PHE A 41 -8.11 14.48 27.52
C PHE A 41 -9.40 14.01 28.20
N LYS A 42 -9.62 14.38 29.47
CA LYS A 42 -10.82 13.99 30.24
C LYS A 42 -12.09 14.61 29.65
N ILE A 43 -12.00 15.79 29.01
CA ILE A 43 -13.12 16.42 28.29
C ILE A 43 -13.59 15.47 27.18
N TYR A 44 -12.65 15.00 26.36
CA TYR A 44 -12.97 14.11 25.26
C TYR A 44 -13.54 12.78 25.73
N GLN A 45 -13.03 12.21 26.83
CA GLN A 45 -13.58 10.96 27.38
C GLN A 45 -14.99 11.13 27.93
N ARG A 46 -15.29 12.25 28.60
CA ARG A 46 -16.64 12.56 29.11
C ARG A 46 -17.65 12.63 27.97
N GLU A 47 -17.30 13.29 26.87
CA GLU A 47 -18.15 13.39 25.68
C GLU A 47 -18.32 12.04 24.99
N PHE A 48 -17.22 11.30 24.75
CA PHE A 48 -17.28 9.97 24.16
C PHE A 48 -18.19 9.03 24.94
N ARG A 49 -18.14 9.06 26.28
CA ARG A 49 -18.98 8.19 27.11
C ARG A 49 -20.47 8.46 26.91
N LYS A 50 -20.89 9.71 26.71
CA LYS A 50 -22.30 10.03 26.41
C LYS A 50 -22.73 9.38 25.11
N MET A 51 -21.94 9.56 24.05
CA MET A 51 -22.20 8.95 22.75
C MET A 51 -22.14 7.42 22.81
N GLU A 52 -21.19 6.84 23.54
CA GLU A 52 -21.07 5.39 23.68
C GLU A 52 -22.31 4.79 24.37
N ILE A 53 -22.89 5.49 25.35
CA ILE A 53 -24.14 5.07 25.99
C ILE A 53 -25.28 5.16 24.97
N GLU A 54 -25.47 6.29 24.30
CA GLU A 54 -26.55 6.49 23.32
C GLU A 54 -26.52 5.44 22.20
N ILE A 55 -25.35 5.21 21.59
CA ILE A 55 -25.16 4.20 20.54
C ILE A 55 -25.40 2.79 21.09
N SER A 56 -24.88 2.47 22.28
CA SER A 56 -25.08 1.15 22.89
C SER A 56 -26.55 0.91 23.26
N GLU A 57 -27.31 1.93 23.65
CA GLU A 57 -28.75 1.83 23.88
C GLU A 57 -29.53 1.59 22.60
N GLN A 58 -29.19 2.28 21.51
CA GLN A 58 -29.79 2.05 20.20
C GLN A 58 -29.48 0.64 19.69
N ASN A 59 -28.23 0.19 19.81
CA ASN A 59 -27.82 -1.16 19.44
C ASN A 59 -28.54 -2.22 20.28
N LEU A 60 -28.71 -1.99 21.59
CA LEU A 60 -29.49 -2.88 22.45
C LEU A 60 -30.93 -3.00 21.96
N GLN A 61 -31.59 -1.89 21.64
CA GLN A 61 -32.98 -1.88 21.15
C GLN A 61 -33.11 -2.66 19.84
N ASN A 62 -32.17 -2.49 18.92
CA ASN A 62 -32.16 -3.20 17.64
C ASN A 62 -31.98 -4.71 17.83
N GLU A 63 -31.00 -5.13 18.64
CA GLU A 63 -30.76 -6.55 18.95
C GLU A 63 -31.94 -7.18 19.71
N ASP A 64 -32.54 -6.47 20.66
CA ASP A 64 -33.74 -6.93 21.38
C ASP A 64 -34.93 -7.15 20.42
N GLU A 65 -35.14 -6.27 19.45
CA GLU A 65 -36.21 -6.43 18.44
C GLU A 65 -35.93 -7.60 17.49
N LEU A 66 -34.67 -7.82 17.09
CA LEU A 66 -34.28 -8.96 16.23
C LEU A 66 -34.58 -10.30 16.89
N VAL A 67 -34.29 -10.45 18.18
CA VAL A 67 -34.49 -11.71 18.91
C VAL A 67 -35.87 -11.84 19.54
N LYS A 68 -36.73 -10.83 19.42
CA LYS A 68 -38.01 -10.73 20.15
C LYS A 68 -38.92 -11.95 20.00
N ALA A 69 -39.07 -12.48 18.80
CA ALA A 69 -39.92 -13.63 18.52
C ALA A 69 -39.36 -14.91 19.15
N ASP A 70 -38.07 -15.18 18.95
CA ASP A 70 -37.37 -16.35 19.49
C ASP A 70 -37.29 -16.29 21.01
N ARG A 71 -36.99 -15.10 21.56
CA ARG A 71 -36.98 -14.79 22.99
C ARG A 71 -38.31 -15.15 23.66
N LEU A 72 -39.44 -14.71 23.11
CA LEU A 72 -40.76 -15.02 23.67
C LEU A 72 -41.05 -16.53 23.71
N SER A 73 -40.59 -17.27 22.69
CA SER A 73 -40.72 -18.73 22.67
C SER A 73 -39.87 -19.39 23.76
N HIS A 74 -38.59 -19.03 23.85
CA HIS A 74 -37.68 -19.60 24.85
C HIS A 74 -38.01 -19.17 26.28
N GLU A 75 -38.49 -17.95 26.50
CA GLU A 75 -39.00 -17.49 27.81
C GLU A 75 -40.23 -18.31 28.24
N LYS A 76 -41.12 -18.65 27.30
CA LYS A 76 -42.25 -19.52 27.56
C LYS A 76 -41.79 -20.96 27.89
N ASP A 77 -40.86 -21.51 27.14
CA ASP A 77 -40.31 -22.86 27.39
C ASP A 77 -39.60 -22.94 28.75
N LEU A 78 -38.87 -21.88 29.13
CA LEU A 78 -38.28 -21.75 30.46
C LEU A 78 -39.36 -21.66 31.54
N ALA A 79 -40.39 -20.84 31.37
CA ALA A 79 -41.49 -20.71 32.32
C ALA A 79 -42.26 -22.05 32.50
N ASP A 80 -42.45 -22.81 31.42
CA ASP A 80 -43.07 -24.13 31.46
C ASP A 80 -42.18 -25.15 32.21
N ALA A 81 -40.85 -25.08 32.03
CA ALA A 81 -39.90 -25.91 32.78
C ALA A 81 -39.84 -25.53 34.27
N GLU A 82 -39.85 -24.24 34.60
CA GLU A 82 -39.93 -23.73 35.98
C GLU A 82 -41.25 -24.14 36.65
N ALA A 83 -42.37 -24.06 35.94
CA ALA A 83 -43.66 -24.52 36.43
C ALA A 83 -43.64 -26.03 36.75
N LYS A 84 -43.01 -26.86 35.90
CA LYS A 84 -42.80 -28.29 36.17
C LYS A 84 -41.92 -28.51 37.40
N LEU A 85 -40.80 -27.79 37.53
CA LEU A 85 -39.93 -27.89 38.71
C LEU A 85 -40.68 -27.50 40.00
N ASN A 86 -41.48 -26.44 39.95
CA ASN A 86 -42.30 -25.97 41.07
C ASN A 86 -43.32 -27.02 41.54
N THR A 87 -43.83 -27.89 40.66
CA THR A 87 -44.68 -29.02 41.11
C THR A 87 -43.95 -30.02 42.00
N GLN A 88 -42.61 -30.04 41.93
CA GLN A 88 -41.73 -30.88 42.74
C GLN A 88 -40.99 -30.08 43.82
N GLN A 89 -41.40 -28.82 44.10
CA GLN A 89 -40.70 -27.93 45.02
C GLN A 89 -40.54 -28.52 46.42
N ILE A 90 -41.58 -29.18 46.96
CA ILE A 90 -41.52 -29.84 48.26
C ILE A 90 -40.40 -30.89 48.31
N LYS A 91 -40.26 -31.67 47.23
CA LYS A 91 -39.23 -32.70 47.12
C LYS A 91 -37.84 -32.09 46.93
N LEU A 92 -37.74 -30.99 46.19
CA LEU A 92 -36.50 -30.23 46.04
C LEU A 92 -36.04 -29.63 47.38
N ASP A 93 -36.95 -29.01 48.13
CA ASP A 93 -36.71 -28.46 49.46
C ASP A 93 -36.29 -29.57 50.44
N GLU A 94 -36.90 -30.75 50.36
CA GLU A 94 -36.49 -31.92 51.15
C GLU A 94 -35.07 -32.38 50.81
N LEU A 95 -34.72 -32.47 49.53
CA LEU A 95 -33.36 -32.85 49.08
C LEU A 95 -32.32 -31.79 49.48
N GLU A 96 -32.65 -30.50 49.38
CA GLU A 96 -31.78 -29.39 49.79
C GLU A 96 -31.56 -29.34 51.30
N ASN A 97 -32.62 -29.54 52.10
CA ASN A 97 -32.50 -29.65 53.55
C ASN A 97 -31.70 -30.89 53.95
N ASN A 98 -31.91 -32.02 53.26
CA ASN A 98 -31.12 -33.23 53.47
C ASN A 98 -29.66 -33.00 53.10
N LEU A 99 -29.38 -32.30 52.00
CA LEU A 99 -28.02 -31.95 51.57
C LEU A 99 -27.33 -31.08 52.62
N ALA A 100 -28.01 -30.04 53.13
CA ALA A 100 -27.46 -29.21 54.20
C ALA A 100 -27.15 -30.02 55.48
N GLY A 101 -28.03 -30.96 55.83
CA GLY A 101 -27.81 -31.90 56.94
C GLY A 101 -26.62 -32.84 56.72
N LEU A 102 -26.51 -33.42 55.51
CA LEU A 102 -25.40 -34.28 55.10
C LEU A 102 -24.08 -33.52 55.05
N GLN A 103 -24.07 -32.28 54.59
CA GLN A 103 -22.88 -31.40 54.59
C GLN A 103 -22.42 -31.07 56.02
N ALA A 104 -23.36 -30.78 56.93
CA ALA A 104 -23.02 -30.57 58.34
C ALA A 104 -22.47 -31.85 59.00
N LYS A 105 -23.05 -33.02 58.70
CA LYS A 105 -22.58 -34.33 59.15
C LYS A 105 -21.18 -34.64 58.60
N HIS A 106 -20.98 -34.47 57.30
CA HIS A 106 -19.69 -34.66 56.63
C HIS A 106 -18.62 -33.71 57.19
N TYR A 107 -18.96 -32.45 57.46
CA TYR A 107 -18.04 -31.50 58.08
C TYR A 107 -17.53 -32.02 59.44
N ASN A 108 -18.44 -32.53 60.28
CA ASN A 108 -18.08 -33.10 61.58
C ASN A 108 -17.23 -34.38 61.45
N GLU A 109 -17.61 -35.30 60.56
CA GLU A 109 -16.87 -36.54 60.31
C GLU A 109 -15.50 -36.29 59.69
N ASN A 110 -15.38 -35.33 58.77
CA ASN A 110 -14.11 -34.88 58.22
C ASN A 110 -13.26 -34.24 59.31
N MET A 111 -13.83 -33.43 60.23
CA MET A 111 -13.09 -32.90 61.38
C MET A 111 -12.54 -34.02 62.28
N ILE A 112 -13.33 -35.05 62.56
CA ILE A 112 -12.89 -36.22 63.35
C ILE A 112 -11.76 -36.96 62.63
N TYR A 113 -11.92 -37.22 61.32
CA TYR A 113 -10.87 -37.83 60.50
C TYR A 113 -9.58 -37.01 60.49
N GLN A 114 -9.64 -35.69 60.31
CA GLN A 114 -8.46 -34.81 60.34
C GLN A 114 -7.80 -34.80 61.73
N GLY A 115 -8.61 -34.84 62.80
CA GLY A 115 -8.11 -34.99 64.17
C GLY A 115 -7.33 -36.28 64.37
N GLN A 116 -7.92 -37.42 64.00
CA GLN A 116 -7.26 -38.73 64.11
C GLN A 116 -6.03 -38.82 63.21
N LYS A 117 -6.07 -38.21 62.03
CA LYS A 117 -4.92 -38.16 61.12
C LYS A 117 -3.74 -37.43 61.77
N ALA A 118 -3.99 -36.32 62.46
CA ALA A 118 -2.95 -35.59 63.18
C ALA A 118 -2.33 -36.44 64.31
N GLU A 119 -3.13 -37.26 65.00
CA GLU A 119 -2.63 -38.21 65.99
C GLU A 119 -1.78 -39.32 65.36
N VAL A 120 -2.23 -39.90 64.23
CA VAL A 120 -1.48 -40.89 63.46
C VAL A 120 -0.16 -40.30 62.96
N ASP A 121 -0.15 -39.07 62.47
CA ASP A 121 1.07 -38.38 62.01
C ASP A 121 2.04 -38.12 63.18
N ALA A 122 1.53 -37.77 64.38
CA ALA A 122 2.35 -37.63 65.58
C ALA A 122 2.94 -38.97 66.04
N LEU A 123 2.15 -40.05 66.07
CA LEU A 123 2.62 -41.39 66.41
C LEU A 123 3.60 -41.93 65.37
N LYS A 124 3.37 -41.67 64.09
CA LYS A 124 4.29 -42.00 63.00
C LYS A 124 5.65 -41.34 63.22
N TYR A 125 5.67 -40.05 63.54
CA TYR A 125 6.91 -39.33 63.84
C TYR A 125 7.64 -39.96 65.04
N LEU A 126 6.92 -40.34 66.10
CA LEU A 126 7.50 -41.02 67.26
C LEU A 126 8.11 -42.38 66.89
N VAL A 127 7.40 -43.20 66.10
CA VAL A 127 7.90 -44.50 65.61
C VAL A 127 9.10 -44.34 64.67
N GLU A 128 9.08 -43.34 63.78
CA GLU A 128 10.20 -43.03 62.88
C GLU A 128 11.42 -42.52 63.66
N SER A 129 11.21 -41.71 64.69
CA SER A 129 12.25 -41.26 65.64
C SER A 129 12.86 -42.44 66.40
N GLU A 130 12.04 -43.36 66.93
CA GLU A 130 12.52 -44.60 67.56
C GLU A 130 13.38 -45.42 66.60
N ASN A 131 12.90 -45.66 65.38
CA ASN A 131 13.62 -46.41 64.35
C ASN A 131 14.95 -45.73 63.97
N ALA A 132 15.01 -44.40 63.97
CA ALA A 132 16.24 -43.64 63.70
C ALA A 132 17.27 -43.70 64.85
N HIS A 133 16.82 -43.90 66.10
CA HIS A 133 17.66 -43.91 67.30
C HIS A 133 18.04 -45.32 67.82
N GLN A 134 17.56 -46.40 67.18
CA GLN A 134 17.83 -47.81 67.58
C GLN A 134 19.33 -48.24 67.59
N ASN A 135 20.26 -47.45 67.04
CA ASN A 135 21.70 -47.79 67.05
C ASN A 135 22.53 -47.15 68.18
N ASN A 136 21.94 -46.34 69.08
CA ASN A 136 22.68 -45.59 70.10
C ASN A 136 22.47 -46.05 71.55
N GLY A 137 22.20 -47.33 71.80
CA GLY A 137 22.46 -48.00 73.09
C GLY A 137 21.61 -47.60 74.31
N ASP A 138 20.83 -46.51 74.27
CA ASP A 138 19.99 -46.08 75.38
C ASP A 138 18.50 -46.39 75.11
N HIS A 139 18.04 -47.51 75.68
CA HIS A 139 16.61 -47.86 75.75
C HIS A 139 15.93 -47.14 76.92
N HIS A 140 15.05 -46.18 76.65
CA HIS A 140 14.06 -45.74 77.64
C HIS A 140 12.73 -45.35 76.99
N GLY A 141 11.86 -46.34 76.74
CA GLY A 141 10.44 -46.13 76.42
C GLY A 141 9.73 -47.38 75.88
N PRO A 142 8.43 -47.59 76.16
CA PRO A 142 7.61 -48.56 75.43
C PRO A 142 7.48 -48.13 73.96
N SER A 143 7.49 -49.08 73.01
CA SER A 143 7.45 -48.74 71.57
C SER A 143 6.08 -48.22 71.15
N TYR A 144 6.06 -47.08 70.45
CA TYR A 144 4.85 -46.48 69.89
C TYR A 144 4.27 -47.26 68.69
N LYS A 145 4.89 -48.37 68.27
CA LYS A 145 4.50 -49.10 67.05
C LYS A 145 3.10 -49.73 67.15
N ASP A 146 2.77 -50.33 68.29
CA ASP A 146 1.45 -50.95 68.49
C ASP A 146 0.35 -49.87 68.59
N GLU A 147 0.67 -48.73 69.19
CA GLU A 147 -0.20 -47.55 69.30
C GLU A 147 -0.42 -46.89 67.92
N TYR A 148 0.63 -46.82 67.09
CA TYR A 148 0.55 -46.35 65.70
C TYR A 148 -0.31 -47.26 64.83
N VAL A 149 -0.16 -48.59 64.93
CA VAL A 149 -0.99 -49.54 64.19
C VAL A 149 -2.46 -49.44 64.63
N ALA A 150 -2.73 -49.38 65.94
CA ALA A 150 -4.08 -49.18 66.44
C ALA A 150 -4.71 -47.84 65.99
N ALA A 151 -3.93 -46.77 65.95
CA ALA A 151 -4.38 -45.47 65.46
C ALA A 151 -4.62 -45.45 63.94
N LEU A 152 -3.85 -46.22 63.16
CA LEU A 152 -4.08 -46.42 61.72
C LEU A 152 -5.39 -47.15 61.44
N ASP A 153 -5.72 -48.18 62.22
CA ASP A 153 -7.00 -48.89 62.10
C ASP A 153 -8.17 -47.94 62.39
N LEU A 154 -8.06 -47.12 63.46
CA LEU A 154 -9.05 -46.09 63.79
C LEU A 154 -9.19 -45.02 62.71
N LEU A 155 -8.07 -44.60 62.11
CA LEU A 155 -8.07 -43.64 60.99
C LEU A 155 -8.76 -44.20 59.76
N GLN A 156 -8.57 -45.48 59.47
CA GLN A 156 -9.25 -46.17 58.36
C GLN A 156 -10.76 -46.28 58.62
N GLU A 157 -11.19 -46.52 59.86
CA GLU A 157 -12.61 -46.48 60.23
C GLU A 157 -13.23 -45.09 60.00
N PHE A 158 -12.60 -44.02 60.50
CA PHE A 158 -13.10 -42.66 60.29
C PHE A 158 -13.06 -42.22 58.83
N ARG A 159 -12.08 -42.72 58.05
CA ARG A 159 -12.02 -42.49 56.61
C ARG A 159 -13.23 -43.09 55.89
N LEU A 160 -13.60 -44.33 56.21
CA LEU A 160 -14.77 -44.99 55.61
C LEU A 160 -16.07 -44.28 55.97
N ILE A 161 -16.18 -43.75 57.19
CA ILE A 161 -17.33 -42.95 57.63
C ILE A 161 -17.43 -41.65 56.81
N LYS A 162 -16.31 -40.91 56.68
CA LYS A 162 -16.22 -39.70 55.84
C LYS A 162 -16.56 -39.98 54.38
N GLU A 163 -15.99 -41.02 53.78
CA GLU A 163 -16.24 -41.41 52.39
C GLU A 163 -17.71 -41.82 52.19
N GLY A 164 -18.33 -42.46 53.20
CA GLY A 164 -19.75 -42.77 53.21
C GLY A 164 -20.64 -41.52 53.10
N THR A 165 -20.33 -40.46 53.84
CA THR A 165 -21.09 -39.20 53.71
C THR A 165 -20.79 -38.42 52.43
N GLU A 166 -19.59 -38.54 51.84
CA GLU A 166 -19.31 -37.98 50.52
C GLU A 166 -20.15 -38.64 49.42
N ILE A 167 -20.34 -39.96 49.49
CA ILE A 167 -21.21 -40.70 48.55
C ILE A 167 -22.67 -40.23 48.71
N GLU A 168 -23.17 -40.15 49.95
CA GLU A 168 -24.53 -39.67 50.23
C GLU A 168 -24.76 -38.22 49.72
N ILE A 169 -23.76 -37.34 49.87
CA ILE A 169 -23.77 -35.98 49.32
C ILE A 169 -23.84 -36.01 47.80
N SER A 170 -22.98 -36.80 47.15
CA SER A 170 -22.93 -36.90 45.68
C SER A 170 -24.25 -37.41 45.10
N GLU A 171 -24.85 -38.44 45.70
CA GLU A 171 -26.15 -38.98 45.26
C GLU A 171 -27.27 -37.93 45.38
N ASN A 172 -27.26 -37.16 46.47
CA ASN A 172 -28.26 -36.10 46.70
C ASN A 172 -28.04 -34.89 45.76
N GLU A 173 -26.79 -34.49 45.53
CA GLU A 173 -26.44 -33.46 44.54
C GLU A 173 -26.83 -33.86 43.12
N ASP A 174 -26.59 -35.12 42.72
CA ASP A 174 -27.00 -35.64 41.41
C ASP A 174 -28.53 -35.68 41.26
N ALA A 175 -29.27 -36.01 42.33
CA ALA A 175 -30.73 -35.94 42.34
C ALA A 175 -31.24 -34.50 42.15
N ILE A 176 -30.67 -33.53 42.88
CA ILE A 176 -31.00 -32.10 42.74
C ILE A 176 -30.65 -31.60 41.33
N LYS A 177 -29.48 -31.96 40.82
CA LYS A 177 -29.02 -31.59 39.48
C LYS A 177 -29.92 -32.18 38.39
N SER A 178 -30.34 -33.44 38.53
CA SER A 178 -31.28 -34.08 37.60
C SER A 178 -32.63 -33.39 37.61
N MET A 179 -33.13 -32.94 38.77
CA MET A 179 -34.39 -32.19 38.86
C MET A 179 -34.29 -30.81 38.19
N ARG A 180 -33.14 -30.13 38.31
CA ARG A 180 -32.89 -28.81 37.70
C ARG A 180 -32.42 -28.87 36.24
N ALA A 181 -32.19 -30.06 35.68
CA ALA A 181 -31.56 -30.23 34.38
C ALA A 181 -32.36 -29.59 33.22
N ASP A 182 -33.69 -29.76 33.20
CA ASP A 182 -34.55 -29.19 32.15
C ASP A 182 -34.56 -27.65 32.24
N VAL A 183 -34.75 -27.08 33.43
CA VAL A 183 -34.69 -25.62 33.64
C VAL A 183 -33.33 -25.05 33.21
N LYS A 184 -32.23 -25.72 33.57
CA LYS A 184 -30.90 -25.31 33.13
C LYS A 184 -30.75 -25.36 31.61
N LEU A 185 -31.22 -26.44 30.97
CA LEU A 185 -31.16 -26.57 29.50
C LEU A 185 -31.93 -25.44 28.81
N ARG A 186 -33.16 -25.14 29.25
CA ARG A 186 -33.97 -24.04 28.68
C ARG A 186 -33.35 -22.67 28.93
N LEU A 187 -32.74 -22.47 30.10
CA LEU A 187 -32.00 -21.25 30.41
C LEU A 187 -30.76 -21.09 29.51
N ASP A 188 -30.03 -22.18 29.25
CA ASP A 188 -28.87 -22.17 28.36
C ASP A 188 -29.28 -21.89 26.90
N GLU A 189 -30.39 -22.48 26.42
CA GLU A 189 -31.00 -22.18 25.11
C GLU A 189 -31.40 -20.70 24.99
N LEU A 190 -32.10 -20.16 26.01
CA LEU A 190 -32.47 -18.73 26.06
C LEU A 190 -31.22 -17.83 26.06
N ASN A 191 -30.18 -18.18 26.81
CA ASN A 191 -28.94 -17.42 26.86
C ASN A 191 -28.16 -17.41 25.53
N ILE A 192 -28.29 -18.47 24.72
CA ILE A 192 -27.70 -18.52 23.36
C ILE A 192 -28.38 -17.48 22.47
N VAL A 193 -29.71 -17.41 22.51
CA VAL A 193 -30.50 -16.42 21.73
C VAL A 193 -30.23 -15.00 22.23
N LEU A 194 -30.23 -14.80 23.55
CA LEU A 194 -29.98 -13.49 24.17
C LEU A 194 -28.50 -13.11 24.23
N LYS A 195 -27.59 -13.87 23.62
CA LYS A 195 -26.15 -13.68 23.82
C LYS A 195 -25.71 -12.25 23.53
N GLN A 196 -26.11 -11.67 22.40
CA GLN A 196 -25.72 -10.31 22.02
C GLN A 196 -26.42 -9.25 22.86
N VAL A 197 -27.73 -9.40 23.10
CA VAL A 197 -28.49 -8.55 24.02
C VAL A 197 -27.83 -8.49 25.40
N ASN A 198 -27.50 -9.64 25.97
CA ASN A 198 -26.85 -9.76 27.27
C ASN A 198 -25.46 -9.12 27.27
N ILE A 199 -24.69 -9.23 26.19
CA ILE A 199 -23.38 -8.59 26.08
C ILE A 199 -23.53 -7.06 26.10
N ILE A 200 -24.48 -6.51 25.33
CA ILE A 200 -24.70 -5.07 25.24
C ILE A 200 -25.29 -4.52 26.55
N ASP A 201 -26.28 -5.20 27.15
CA ASP A 201 -26.87 -4.78 28.43
C ASP A 201 -25.85 -4.81 29.58
N ASN A 202 -25.01 -5.85 29.63
CA ASN A 202 -23.91 -5.90 30.60
C ASN A 202 -22.86 -4.81 30.37
N LYS A 203 -22.62 -4.41 29.12
CA LYS A 203 -21.77 -3.25 28.79
C LYS A 203 -22.41 -1.97 29.33
N LEU A 204 -23.69 -1.73 29.05
CA LEU A 204 -24.44 -0.56 29.52
C LEU A 204 -24.43 -0.44 31.05
N LYS A 205 -24.62 -1.53 31.79
CA LYS A 205 -24.52 -1.54 33.27
C LYS A 205 -23.15 -1.13 33.81
N LYS A 206 -22.09 -1.22 33.01
CA LYS A 206 -20.73 -0.81 33.37
C LYS A 206 -20.39 0.62 32.95
N ILE A 207 -21.00 1.13 31.88
CA ILE A 207 -20.68 2.47 31.34
C ILE A 207 -21.69 3.54 31.75
N ASP A 208 -22.98 3.21 31.87
CA ASP A 208 -24.03 4.13 32.28
C ASP A 208 -24.19 4.13 33.80
N ARG A 209 -23.82 5.26 34.42
CA ARG A 209 -23.93 5.48 35.86
C ARG A 209 -25.37 5.36 36.36
N ASN A 210 -26.38 5.65 35.55
CA ASN A 210 -27.79 5.55 35.94
C ASN A 210 -28.26 4.10 36.08
N ARG A 211 -27.59 3.16 35.41
CA ARG A 211 -27.86 1.71 35.47
C ARG A 211 -27.03 0.99 36.55
N MET A 212 -26.14 1.71 37.24
CA MET A 212 -25.30 1.16 38.32
C MET A 212 -26.03 1.08 39.67
N THR A 213 -25.54 0.22 40.56
CA THR A 213 -25.99 0.19 41.96
C THR A 213 -25.49 1.42 42.73
N LEU A 214 -26.23 1.83 43.77
CA LEU A 214 -25.88 3.00 44.61
C LEU A 214 -24.45 2.89 45.20
N ALA A 215 -24.04 1.69 45.60
CA ALA A 215 -22.69 1.45 46.13
C ALA A 215 -21.60 1.71 45.07
N ASN A 216 -21.84 1.30 43.82
CA ASN A 216 -20.90 1.52 42.71
C ASN A 216 -20.86 2.99 42.30
N GLN A 217 -21.99 3.69 42.28
CA GLN A 217 -22.05 5.13 42.02
C GLN A 217 -21.20 5.93 43.02
N VAL A 218 -21.29 5.61 44.31
CA VAL A 218 -20.50 6.27 45.36
C VAL A 218 -19.01 5.90 45.24
N ALA A 219 -18.70 4.63 44.94
CA ALA A 219 -17.33 4.18 44.75
C ALA A 219 -16.63 4.90 43.59
N ASP A 220 -17.33 5.11 42.46
CA ASP A 220 -16.77 5.80 41.29
C ASP A 220 -16.48 7.27 41.58
N VAL A 221 -17.38 7.97 42.30
CA VAL A 221 -17.15 9.38 42.69
C VAL A 221 -15.93 9.52 43.60
N VAL A 222 -15.72 8.57 44.51
CA VAL A 222 -14.57 8.59 45.43
C VAL A 222 -13.26 8.28 44.70
N ARG A 223 -13.27 7.39 43.69
CA ARG A 223 -12.10 7.09 42.85
C ARG A 223 -11.70 8.24 41.95
N ASP A 224 -12.64 9.07 41.52
CA ASP A 224 -12.39 10.24 40.65
C ASP A 224 -11.85 11.47 41.41
N LEU A 225 -11.67 11.39 42.75
CA LEU A 225 -11.12 12.49 43.55
C LEU A 225 -9.60 12.65 43.34
N PRO A 226 -9.08 13.89 43.35
CA PRO A 226 -7.64 14.14 43.32
C PRO A 226 -6.94 13.32 44.41
N ILE A 227 -5.79 12.71 44.09
CA ILE A 227 -4.96 11.82 44.95
C ILE A 227 -5.45 10.37 45.06
N LEU A 228 -6.75 10.08 44.88
CA LEU A 228 -7.28 8.70 44.90
C LEU A 228 -7.38 8.08 43.49
N ASP A 229 -7.18 8.90 42.45
CA ASP A 229 -7.29 8.53 41.04
C ASP A 229 -6.30 7.45 40.57
N PHE A 230 -5.20 7.22 41.29
CA PHE A 230 -4.22 6.20 40.93
C PHE A 230 -4.75 4.75 41.14
N MET A 231 -5.87 4.58 41.86
CA MET A 231 -6.47 3.29 42.21
C MET A 231 -7.58 2.84 41.22
N ASP A 232 -7.32 2.97 39.91
CA ASP A 232 -8.22 2.69 38.78
C ASP A 232 -9.25 3.81 38.52
N PRO A 233 -8.86 4.91 37.86
CA PRO A 233 -9.73 6.05 37.63
C PRO A 233 -10.71 5.79 36.47
N TYR A 234 -11.89 6.39 36.55
CA TYR A 234 -12.93 6.24 35.53
C TYR A 234 -12.50 6.83 34.17
N TYR A 235 -11.77 7.94 34.21
CA TYR A 235 -11.11 8.55 33.05
C TYR A 235 -9.60 8.39 33.17
N LYS A 236 -8.96 7.81 32.17
CA LYS A 236 -7.52 7.50 32.21
C LYS A 236 -6.82 7.68 30.88
N VAL A 237 -5.53 7.99 30.96
CA VAL A 237 -4.66 8.01 29.79
C VAL A 237 -4.53 6.59 29.25
N ASN A 238 -5.01 6.37 28.03
CA ASN A 238 -4.82 5.12 27.31
C ASN A 238 -3.45 5.15 26.67
N GLN A 239 -2.56 4.22 27.04
CA GLN A 239 -1.19 4.21 26.57
C GLN A 239 -0.81 2.88 25.95
N VAL A 240 -0.26 2.94 24.73
CA VAL A 240 0.33 1.81 24.02
C VAL A 240 1.84 2.02 23.91
N VAL A 241 2.62 0.99 24.28
CA VAL A 241 4.09 1.02 24.14
C VAL A 241 4.49 0.19 22.93
N VAL A 242 4.96 0.87 21.89
CA VAL A 242 5.31 0.27 20.61
C VAL A 242 6.77 -0.16 20.63
N ARG A 243 7.02 -1.44 20.92
CA ARG A 243 8.38 -1.95 21.20
C ARG A 243 9.33 -1.86 20.00
N ASP A 244 8.79 -2.10 18.81
CA ASP A 244 9.55 -2.25 17.57
C ASP A 244 9.64 -0.96 16.73
N VAL A 245 8.92 0.09 17.13
CA VAL A 245 9.06 1.44 16.58
C VAL A 245 9.87 2.26 17.59
N LYS A 246 11.05 2.71 17.20
CA LYS A 246 11.96 3.45 18.08
C LYS A 246 12.20 4.84 17.54
N TYR A 247 12.54 5.76 18.43
CA TYR A 247 13.05 7.07 18.07
C TYR A 247 14.25 7.40 18.94
N ASP A 248 15.14 8.23 18.42
CA ASP A 248 16.35 8.62 19.11
C ASP A 248 16.07 9.73 20.13
N VAL A 249 16.39 9.46 21.39
CA VAL A 249 16.41 10.45 22.47
C VAL A 249 17.84 10.55 22.98
N ASN A 250 18.53 11.62 22.60
CA ASN A 250 19.86 11.97 23.11
C ASN A 250 20.81 10.75 23.20
N PHE A 251 21.06 10.09 22.06
CA PHE A 251 21.95 8.93 21.91
C PHE A 251 21.42 7.56 22.39
N ALA A 252 20.13 7.46 22.74
CA ALA A 252 19.48 6.19 23.04
C ALA A 252 18.20 5.98 22.22
N ALA A 253 18.08 4.83 21.57
CA ALA A 253 16.88 4.41 20.86
C ALA A 253 15.86 3.88 21.87
N VAL A 254 14.78 4.62 22.10
CA VAL A 254 13.71 4.24 23.04
C VAL A 254 12.43 3.83 22.29
N PRO A 255 11.67 2.86 22.81
CA PRO A 255 10.35 2.51 22.26
C PRO A 255 9.43 3.73 22.20
N LYS A 256 8.68 3.86 21.11
CA LYS A 256 7.67 4.90 20.96
C LYS A 256 6.50 4.59 21.92
N VAL A 257 5.97 5.65 22.52
CA VAL A 257 4.80 5.57 23.39
C VAL A 257 3.71 6.39 22.76
N ASP A 258 2.53 5.80 22.63
CA ASP A 258 1.37 6.36 21.97
C ASP A 258 0.22 6.51 22.95
N ARG A 259 -0.40 7.70 22.99
CA ARG A 259 -1.51 8.06 23.87
C ARG A 259 -2.70 8.62 23.10
N CYS A 260 -2.71 8.54 21.77
CA CYS A 260 -3.73 9.16 20.92
C CYS A 260 -5.13 8.64 21.24
N THR A 261 -5.25 7.36 21.62
CA THR A 261 -6.51 6.73 22.05
C THR A 261 -7.02 7.22 23.42
N SER A 262 -6.37 8.21 24.04
CA SER A 262 -6.92 8.91 25.20
C SER A 262 -8.03 9.89 24.81
N CYS A 263 -7.98 10.41 23.57
CA CYS A 263 -9.01 11.29 23.00
C CYS A 263 -9.74 10.62 21.81
N HIS A 264 -9.00 9.89 20.96
CA HIS A 264 -9.56 9.16 19.80
C HIS A 264 -10.10 7.78 20.21
N LEU A 265 -11.14 7.75 21.05
CA LEU A 265 -11.62 6.53 21.71
C LEU A 265 -12.39 5.58 20.78
N GLY A 266 -13.11 6.11 19.78
CA GLY A 266 -13.90 5.30 18.82
C GLY A 266 -13.09 4.74 17.65
N ILE A 267 -11.79 5.03 17.59
CA ILE A 267 -10.97 4.82 16.39
C ILE A 267 -11.00 3.39 15.87
N ASN A 268 -11.09 2.37 16.73
CA ASN A 268 -11.08 0.95 16.36
C ASN A 268 -12.46 0.28 16.38
N ASN A 269 -13.53 1.03 16.68
CA ASN A 269 -14.87 0.48 16.83
C ASN A 269 -15.74 0.88 15.62
N PRO A 270 -16.27 -0.07 14.82
CA PRO A 270 -17.12 0.25 13.66
C PRO A 270 -18.42 1.01 14.00
N ASP A 271 -18.91 0.91 15.24
CA ASP A 271 -20.13 1.61 15.69
C ASP A 271 -20.00 3.14 15.65
N PHE A 272 -18.79 3.67 15.54
CA PHE A 272 -18.49 5.11 15.58
C PHE A 272 -18.18 5.70 14.20
N THR A 273 -18.55 5.02 13.11
CA THR A 273 -18.21 5.46 11.74
C THR A 273 -18.82 6.83 11.42
N ASP A 274 -20.02 7.11 11.92
CA ASP A 274 -20.74 8.37 11.73
C ASP A 274 -20.53 9.38 12.88
N ALA A 275 -19.69 9.05 13.86
CA ALA A 275 -19.40 9.93 14.98
C ALA A 275 -18.55 11.15 14.52
N PRO A 276 -18.72 12.34 15.13
CA PRO A 276 -17.88 13.49 14.81
C PRO A 276 -16.42 13.27 15.24
N GLN A 277 -15.49 13.97 14.58
CA GLN A 277 -14.10 14.01 15.02
C GLN A 277 -14.02 14.60 16.45
N PRO A 278 -13.16 14.07 17.34
CA PRO A 278 -12.13 13.05 17.11
C PRO A 278 -12.57 11.58 17.32
N TYR A 279 -13.87 11.31 17.46
CA TYR A 279 -14.40 9.99 17.87
C TYR A 279 -14.65 9.03 16.71
N THR A 280 -14.57 9.53 15.48
CA THR A 280 -14.81 8.75 14.26
C THR A 280 -13.90 7.52 14.17
N THR A 281 -14.46 6.42 13.69
CA THR A 281 -13.74 5.20 13.37
C THR A 281 -12.66 5.44 12.30
N HIS A 282 -11.57 4.68 12.35
CA HIS A 282 -10.54 4.72 11.33
C HIS A 282 -11.13 4.32 9.95
N PRO A 283 -10.83 5.06 8.87
CA PRO A 283 -11.46 4.82 7.55
C PRO A 283 -11.25 3.42 6.95
N ASN A 284 -10.22 2.69 7.41
CA ASN A 284 -9.92 1.35 6.93
C ASN A 284 -9.47 0.46 8.10
N LEU A 285 -10.43 -0.23 8.73
CA LEU A 285 -10.19 -1.15 9.86
C LEU A 285 -9.59 -2.50 9.46
N GLU A 286 -9.75 -2.90 8.20
CA GLU A 286 -9.18 -4.16 7.70
C GLU A 286 -7.66 -4.05 7.54
N LEU A 287 -7.18 -2.89 7.09
CA LEU A 287 -5.76 -2.64 6.89
C LEU A 287 -5.04 -2.16 8.14
N TYR A 288 -5.74 -1.44 9.03
CA TYR A 288 -5.14 -0.74 10.18
C TYR A 288 -5.83 -1.02 11.51
N ILE A 289 -5.05 -0.85 12.59
CA ILE A 289 -5.38 -0.72 14.02
C ILE A 289 -6.12 -1.88 14.71
N THR A 290 -6.95 -2.66 14.00
CA THR A 290 -7.62 -3.83 14.56
C THR A 290 -6.62 -4.97 14.79
N SER A 291 -6.91 -5.87 15.73
CA SER A 291 -6.04 -7.02 16.02
C SER A 291 -5.88 -7.99 14.85
N ALA A 292 -6.88 -8.05 13.95
CA ALA A 292 -6.86 -8.87 12.75
C ALA A 292 -6.18 -8.17 11.55
N SER A 293 -6.02 -6.84 11.62
CA SER A 293 -5.42 -6.08 10.52
C SER A 293 -3.94 -6.41 10.31
N LYS A 294 -3.41 -6.02 9.15
CA LYS A 294 -1.97 -6.10 8.87
C LYS A 294 -1.15 -5.14 9.75
N HIS A 295 -1.78 -4.09 10.29
CA HIS A 295 -1.13 -3.07 11.11
C HIS A 295 -1.84 -2.88 12.47
N PRO A 296 -1.82 -3.88 13.37
CA PRO A 296 -2.55 -3.79 14.63
C PRO A 296 -1.96 -2.72 15.56
N MET A 297 -2.84 -2.05 16.31
CA MET A 297 -2.48 -0.86 17.09
C MET A 297 -1.40 -1.10 18.15
N ASP A 298 -1.37 -2.29 18.75
CA ASP A 298 -0.38 -2.70 19.76
C ASP A 298 1.05 -2.78 19.21
N LYS A 299 1.21 -3.02 17.90
CA LYS A 299 2.52 -3.14 17.23
C LYS A 299 2.96 -1.91 16.48
N PHE A 300 2.02 -1.06 16.06
CA PHE A 300 2.33 0.10 15.22
C PHE A 300 2.13 1.43 15.96
N GLY A 301 1.10 1.57 16.80
CA GLY A 301 0.73 2.88 17.33
C GLY A 301 0.19 3.83 16.26
N CYS A 302 -0.39 4.96 16.65
CA CYS A 302 -0.85 6.01 15.72
C CYS A 302 0.32 6.83 15.19
N THR A 303 1.28 7.14 16.06
CA THR A 303 2.41 8.04 15.77
C THR A 303 3.49 7.41 14.88
N SER A 304 3.43 6.11 14.59
CA SER A 304 4.26 5.52 13.53
C SER A 304 3.84 6.02 12.15
N CYS A 305 2.52 6.13 11.93
CA CYS A 305 1.88 6.58 10.70
C CYS A 305 1.71 8.11 10.65
N HIS A 306 1.22 8.72 11.73
CA HIS A 306 0.88 10.15 11.75
C HIS A 306 2.00 11.07 12.25
N ALA A 307 3.13 10.51 12.69
CA ALA A 307 4.20 11.24 13.39
C ALA A 307 3.68 11.91 14.69
N GLY A 308 4.30 13.01 15.12
CA GLY A 308 3.89 13.74 16.32
C GLY A 308 4.46 13.23 17.64
N ARG A 309 3.99 13.87 18.72
CA ARG A 309 4.43 13.58 20.08
C ARG A 309 3.46 12.61 20.75
N GLY A 310 3.70 11.30 20.61
CA GLY A 310 2.82 10.27 21.16
C GLY A 310 2.62 10.25 22.67
N ARG A 311 3.43 10.99 23.45
CA ARG A 311 3.22 11.17 24.90
C ARG A 311 2.31 12.36 25.25
N GLY A 312 1.93 13.16 24.26
CA GLY A 312 1.00 14.28 24.42
C GLY A 312 -0.36 13.81 24.92
N THR A 313 -1.02 14.66 25.68
CA THR A 313 -2.36 14.43 26.28
C THR A 313 -3.29 15.63 26.04
N SER A 314 -2.83 16.62 25.28
CA SER A 314 -3.59 17.79 24.83
C SER A 314 -3.49 17.93 23.31
N PHE A 315 -4.37 18.74 22.72
CA PHE A 315 -4.34 19.01 21.28
C PHE A 315 -2.98 19.55 20.84
N VAL A 316 -2.47 20.59 21.52
CA VAL A 316 -1.16 21.21 21.21
C VAL A 316 0.02 20.31 21.59
N SER A 317 -0.03 19.63 22.75
CA SER A 317 1.12 18.83 23.20
C SER A 317 1.37 17.58 22.35
N SER A 318 0.35 17.07 21.67
CA SER A 318 0.45 15.96 20.71
C SER A 318 1.03 16.40 19.36
N THR A 319 1.21 17.72 19.17
CA THR A 319 1.75 18.37 17.98
C THR A 319 0.94 18.16 16.70
N HIS A 320 -0.40 18.24 16.83
CA HIS A 320 -1.30 18.33 15.69
C HIS A 320 -0.89 19.47 14.77
N THR A 321 -0.86 19.19 13.47
CA THR A 321 -0.45 20.16 12.45
C THR A 321 -1.61 20.40 11.49
N PRO A 322 -1.99 21.67 11.26
CA PRO A 322 -3.11 22.00 10.38
C PRO A 322 -2.82 21.55 8.95
N ASN A 323 -3.87 21.19 8.21
CA ASN A 323 -3.71 20.79 6.81
C ASN A 323 -3.73 22.00 5.87
N THR A 324 -4.49 23.04 6.21
CA THR A 324 -4.59 24.31 5.46
C THR A 324 -4.41 25.53 6.37
N SER A 325 -4.25 26.71 5.77
CA SER A 325 -4.24 27.97 6.52
C SER A 325 -5.58 28.27 7.19
N GLU A 326 -6.71 27.86 6.59
CA GLU A 326 -8.01 27.99 7.24
C GLU A 326 -8.13 27.10 8.49
N ASP A 327 -7.57 25.88 8.44
CA ASP A 327 -7.50 25.02 9.62
C ASP A 327 -6.64 25.66 10.72
N GLU A 328 -5.53 26.28 10.36
CA GLU A 328 -4.65 26.97 11.32
C GLU A 328 -5.37 28.13 12.03
N GLU A 329 -6.08 28.97 11.29
CA GLU A 329 -6.86 30.09 11.85
C GLU A 329 -7.98 29.58 12.77
N ARG A 330 -8.74 28.58 12.31
CA ARG A 330 -9.80 27.97 13.11
C ARG A 330 -9.26 27.34 14.40
N TRP A 331 -8.15 26.59 14.32
CA TRP A 331 -7.58 25.91 15.48
C TRP A 331 -6.95 26.86 16.50
N LYS A 332 -6.50 28.05 16.10
CA LYS A 332 -6.09 29.10 17.04
C LYS A 332 -7.25 29.60 17.88
N GLU A 333 -8.46 29.63 17.33
CA GLU A 333 -9.67 30.05 18.05
C GLU A 333 -10.30 28.92 18.87
N GLU A 334 -10.36 27.70 18.31
CA GLU A 334 -11.04 26.56 18.95
C GLU A 334 -10.19 25.83 20.00
N TYR A 335 -8.88 25.75 19.81
CA TYR A 335 -7.97 24.90 20.60
C TYR A 335 -6.76 25.63 21.15
N ASP A 336 -6.75 26.97 21.09
CA ASP A 336 -5.59 27.81 21.44
C ASP A 336 -4.29 27.31 20.76
N TRP A 337 -4.41 26.87 19.50
CA TRP A 337 -3.33 26.17 18.82
C TRP A 337 -2.09 27.06 18.65
N GLU A 338 -0.93 26.53 19.03
CA GLU A 338 0.36 27.13 18.77
C GLU A 338 1.40 26.10 18.32
N LYS A 339 2.35 26.55 17.51
CA LYS A 339 3.45 25.70 17.04
C LYS A 339 4.40 25.37 18.19
N MET A 340 4.65 24.07 18.41
CA MET A 340 5.65 23.62 19.37
C MET A 340 7.07 23.69 18.80
N HIS A 341 7.74 24.83 19.00
CA HIS A 341 9.04 25.16 18.39
C HIS A 341 10.19 24.21 18.77
N HIS A 342 10.11 23.51 19.90
CA HIS A 342 11.17 22.63 20.39
C HIS A 342 10.99 21.15 20.01
N TRP A 343 9.88 20.80 19.35
CA TRP A 343 9.63 19.43 18.91
C TRP A 343 9.94 19.28 17.42
N LEU A 344 10.97 18.49 17.10
CA LEU A 344 11.52 18.39 15.74
C LEU A 344 10.69 17.53 14.79
N GLN A 345 9.76 16.72 15.31
CA GLN A 345 8.93 15.79 14.54
C GLN A 345 7.44 15.99 14.85
N PRO A 346 6.85 17.13 14.45
CA PRO A 346 5.41 17.34 14.59
C PRO A 346 4.60 16.29 13.82
N MET A 347 3.29 16.20 14.07
CA MET A 347 2.42 15.35 13.26
C MET A 347 2.48 15.78 11.80
N LEU A 348 2.41 14.82 10.88
CA LEU A 348 2.27 15.15 9.47
C LEU A 348 0.86 15.71 9.23
N PRO A 349 0.72 16.78 8.42
CA PRO A 349 -0.57 17.14 7.86
C PRO A 349 -1.22 15.92 7.19
N THR A 350 -2.55 15.82 7.22
CA THR A 350 -3.29 14.65 6.72
C THR A 350 -2.88 14.27 5.29
N ARG A 351 -2.68 15.25 4.39
CA ARG A 351 -2.23 15.04 3.00
C ARG A 351 -0.85 14.38 2.85
N TYR A 352 -0.01 14.44 3.89
CA TYR A 352 1.35 13.88 3.91
C TYR A 352 1.50 12.59 4.74
N THR A 353 0.44 12.11 5.38
CA THR A 353 0.49 10.92 6.25
C THR A 353 1.04 9.68 5.57
N GLN A 354 0.75 9.50 4.28
CA GLN A 354 1.27 8.37 3.49
C GLN A 354 2.80 8.34 3.37
N ALA A 355 3.51 9.44 3.66
CA ALA A 355 4.97 9.47 3.72
C ALA A 355 5.52 8.46 4.76
N SER A 356 4.77 8.17 5.81
CA SER A 356 5.20 7.23 6.85
C SER A 356 5.21 5.77 6.40
N CYS A 357 4.48 5.40 5.35
CA CYS A 357 4.46 4.03 4.83
C CYS A 357 5.87 3.57 4.42
N PHE A 358 6.68 4.49 3.90
CA PHE A 358 8.04 4.19 3.43
C PHE A 358 8.97 3.70 4.55
N LYS A 359 8.70 4.01 5.83
CA LYS A 359 9.52 3.57 6.98
C LYS A 359 9.67 2.05 7.04
N CYS A 360 8.61 1.32 6.68
CA CYS A 360 8.60 -0.14 6.65
C CYS A 360 8.73 -0.69 5.22
N HIS A 361 8.31 0.11 4.22
CA HIS A 361 8.19 -0.28 2.81
C HIS A 361 9.21 0.43 1.88
N THR A 362 10.48 0.52 2.31
CA THR A 362 11.55 1.33 1.66
C THR A 362 11.92 0.97 0.21
N ASN A 363 11.44 -0.15 -0.33
CA ASN A 363 11.86 -0.67 -1.65
C ASN A 363 10.68 -1.06 -2.55
N THR A 364 9.47 -0.58 -2.26
CA THR A 364 8.30 -0.77 -3.12
C THR A 364 7.54 0.53 -3.30
N SER A 365 6.94 0.70 -4.47
CA SER A 365 6.07 1.82 -4.82
C SER A 365 4.65 1.33 -5.16
N ASP A 366 4.27 0.15 -4.69
CA ASP A 366 2.95 -0.44 -4.88
C ASP A 366 2.37 -0.85 -3.53
N LEU A 367 1.93 0.19 -2.81
CA LEU A 367 1.35 0.09 -1.49
C LEU A 367 -0.14 0.41 -1.55
N ALA A 368 -0.96 -0.56 -1.16
CA ALA A 368 -2.38 -0.34 -0.91
C ALA A 368 -2.56 0.70 0.22
N GLY A 369 -3.38 1.73 0.00
CA GLY A 369 -3.55 2.86 0.92
C GLY A 369 -2.39 3.86 0.92
N GLY A 370 -1.41 3.69 0.02
CA GLY A 370 -0.22 4.54 -0.15
C GLY A 370 -0.14 5.20 -1.54
N GLU A 371 -1.27 5.43 -2.20
CA GLU A 371 -1.38 5.82 -3.61
C GLU A 371 -0.62 7.12 -3.92
N LYS A 372 -0.67 8.11 -3.03
CA LYS A 372 0.04 9.39 -3.17
C LYS A 372 1.55 9.21 -3.03
N LEU A 373 2.00 8.36 -2.09
CA LEU A 373 3.41 8.01 -1.97
C LEU A 373 3.89 7.25 -3.22
N ASN A 374 3.13 6.27 -3.70
CA ASN A 374 3.41 5.50 -4.91
C ASN A 374 3.58 6.43 -6.12
N PHE A 375 2.67 7.39 -6.26
CA PHE A 375 2.72 8.42 -7.30
C PHE A 375 3.96 9.31 -7.15
N GLY A 376 4.25 9.79 -5.94
CA GLY A 376 5.43 10.60 -5.64
C GLY A 376 6.76 9.91 -5.95
N LEU A 377 6.94 8.66 -5.53
CA LEU A 377 8.13 7.85 -5.82
C LEU A 377 8.29 7.62 -7.33
N SER A 378 7.17 7.38 -8.03
CA SER A 378 7.17 7.23 -9.48
C SER A 378 7.58 8.53 -10.19
N LEU A 379 7.12 9.69 -9.72
CA LEU A 379 7.53 11.00 -10.23
C LEU A 379 9.02 11.27 -9.96
N VAL A 380 9.54 10.91 -8.78
CA VAL A 380 10.97 11.04 -8.43
C VAL A 380 11.85 10.27 -9.42
N ASP A 381 11.51 9.02 -9.70
CA ASP A 381 12.25 8.19 -10.69
C ASP A 381 12.11 8.76 -12.11
N ARG A 382 10.91 9.27 -12.44
CA ARG A 382 10.60 9.69 -13.81
C ARG A 382 11.12 11.08 -14.18
N ALA A 383 11.17 11.99 -13.22
CA ALA A 383 11.83 13.29 -13.37
C ALA A 383 13.37 13.18 -13.25
N GLY A 384 13.88 12.04 -12.75
CA GLY A 384 15.31 11.82 -12.57
C GLY A 384 15.88 12.57 -11.36
N CYS A 385 15.06 12.85 -10.34
CA CYS A 385 15.49 13.57 -9.14
C CYS A 385 16.68 12.85 -8.48
N ASN A 386 16.62 11.51 -8.39
CA ASN A 386 17.68 10.65 -7.84
C ASN A 386 18.93 10.49 -8.74
N GLY A 387 18.92 11.04 -9.96
CA GLY A 387 20.12 11.16 -10.80
C GLY A 387 20.97 12.38 -10.43
N CYS A 388 20.33 13.47 -9.99
CA CYS A 388 20.99 14.68 -9.52
C CYS A 388 21.21 14.69 -8.00
N HIS A 389 20.24 14.19 -7.23
CA HIS A 389 20.28 14.09 -5.78
C HIS A 389 20.59 12.66 -5.38
N HIS A 390 21.65 12.43 -4.60
CA HIS A 390 21.90 11.10 -4.07
C HIS A 390 20.78 10.70 -3.09
N ASN A 391 20.28 9.47 -3.21
CA ASN A 391 19.37 8.86 -2.25
C ASN A 391 19.73 7.38 -2.12
N ALA A 392 20.23 6.99 -0.95
CA ALA A 392 20.64 5.60 -0.71
C ALA A 392 19.45 4.63 -0.61
N ASN A 393 18.28 5.11 -0.17
CA ASN A 393 17.08 4.30 0.01
C ASN A 393 16.23 4.21 -1.27
N TRP A 394 16.43 5.11 -2.24
CA TRP A 394 15.72 5.10 -3.51
C TRP A 394 16.63 5.47 -4.70
N PRO A 395 17.63 4.63 -5.02
CA PRO A 395 18.60 4.92 -6.05
C PRO A 395 17.97 4.92 -7.45
N SER A 396 18.53 5.73 -8.34
CA SER A 396 18.17 5.78 -9.76
C SER A 396 18.47 4.43 -10.43
N GLN A 397 17.51 3.89 -11.19
CA GLN A 397 17.68 2.64 -11.95
C GLN A 397 18.32 2.88 -13.33
N ALA A 398 18.05 4.03 -13.93
CA ALA A 398 18.54 4.41 -15.23
C ALA A 398 18.47 5.93 -15.41
N LYS A 399 19.22 6.44 -16.39
CA LYS A 399 19.10 7.82 -16.85
C LYS A 399 17.67 8.12 -17.31
N ALA A 400 17.12 9.25 -16.84
CA ALA A 400 15.75 9.67 -17.18
C ALA A 400 15.66 10.33 -18.57
N GLY A 401 16.74 10.98 -19.02
CA GLY A 401 16.86 11.60 -20.33
C GLY A 401 17.47 10.66 -21.38
N PRO A 402 17.31 10.99 -22.67
CA PRO A 402 17.92 10.22 -23.76
C PRO A 402 19.45 10.29 -23.73
N ASP A 403 20.09 9.29 -24.34
CA ASP A 403 21.53 9.30 -24.64
C ASP A 403 21.85 10.40 -25.66
N LEU A 404 22.81 11.28 -25.33
CA LEU A 404 23.21 12.40 -26.17
C LEU A 404 24.52 12.13 -26.95
N ARG A 405 25.13 10.95 -26.80
CA ARG A 405 26.37 10.60 -27.50
C ARG A 405 26.19 10.54 -29.02
N LYS A 406 25.01 10.18 -29.51
CA LYS A 406 24.64 10.15 -30.95
C LYS A 406 23.74 11.29 -31.41
N ILE A 407 23.71 12.41 -30.69
CA ILE A 407 22.73 13.50 -30.94
C ILE A 407 22.76 14.05 -32.39
N ASN A 408 23.95 14.06 -33.02
CA ASN A 408 24.21 14.49 -34.40
C ASN A 408 23.56 13.59 -35.47
N GLU A 409 23.20 12.36 -35.11
CA GLU A 409 22.48 11.43 -35.99
C GLU A 409 20.97 11.70 -35.98
N LYS A 410 20.47 12.57 -35.09
CA LYS A 410 19.04 12.84 -34.93
C LYS A 410 18.68 14.30 -35.10
N LEU A 411 19.50 15.20 -34.59
CA LEU A 411 19.19 16.62 -34.40
C LEU A 411 20.24 17.51 -35.06
N ASP A 412 19.86 18.73 -35.40
CA ASP A 412 20.79 19.80 -35.76
C ASP A 412 21.09 20.74 -34.58
N GLU A 413 22.18 21.50 -34.71
CA GLU A 413 22.66 22.43 -33.68
C GLU A 413 21.64 23.53 -33.36
N ASP A 414 20.91 24.06 -34.35
CA ASP A 414 19.94 25.14 -34.14
C ASP A 414 18.74 24.64 -33.31
N TRP A 415 18.20 23.46 -33.66
CA TRP A 415 17.15 22.81 -32.89
C TRP A 415 17.60 22.56 -31.45
N VAL A 416 18.82 22.05 -31.25
CA VAL A 416 19.37 21.76 -29.91
C VAL A 416 19.53 23.03 -29.09
N ALA A 417 20.06 24.11 -29.67
CA ALA A 417 20.22 25.38 -28.97
C ALA A 417 18.86 25.97 -28.53
N LYS A 418 17.85 25.95 -29.42
CA LYS A 418 16.48 26.39 -29.12
C LYS A 418 15.84 25.53 -28.03
N TRP A 419 16.01 24.20 -28.10
CA TRP A 419 15.50 23.26 -27.11
C TRP A 419 16.13 23.46 -25.74
N VAL A 420 17.46 23.59 -25.66
CA VAL A 420 18.17 23.83 -24.39
C VAL A 420 17.74 25.16 -23.77
N LYS A 421 17.53 26.19 -24.59
CA LYS A 421 17.09 27.52 -24.15
C LYS A 421 15.70 27.51 -23.52
N ASN A 422 14.74 26.88 -24.20
CA ASN A 422 13.35 26.80 -23.74
C ASN A 422 12.66 25.52 -24.26
N PRO A 423 12.71 24.42 -23.50
CA PRO A 423 12.08 23.16 -23.90
C PRO A 423 10.57 23.25 -24.11
N SER A 424 9.87 24.03 -23.27
CA SER A 424 8.39 24.09 -23.28
C SER A 424 7.84 24.82 -24.51
N HIS A 425 8.66 25.67 -25.15
CA HIS A 425 8.32 26.28 -26.43
C HIS A 425 8.12 25.26 -27.56
N PHE A 426 8.85 24.13 -27.53
CA PHE A 426 8.65 23.05 -28.48
C PHE A 426 7.51 22.11 -28.06
N ARG A 427 7.44 21.79 -26.75
CA ARG A 427 6.44 20.88 -26.16
C ARG A 427 6.03 21.34 -24.77
N TYR A 428 4.79 21.76 -24.59
CA TYR A 428 4.30 22.35 -23.34
C TYR A 428 4.45 21.41 -22.12
N ASN A 429 4.29 20.09 -22.30
CA ASN A 429 4.39 19.08 -21.24
C ASN A 429 5.69 18.27 -21.29
N THR A 430 6.78 18.86 -21.79
CA THR A 430 8.10 18.22 -21.79
C THR A 430 8.62 17.95 -20.39
N ARG A 431 9.29 16.81 -20.22
CA ARG A 431 10.01 16.46 -18.99
C ARG A 431 11.43 16.99 -18.94
N MET A 432 11.95 17.54 -20.04
CA MET A 432 13.22 18.27 -20.03
C MET A 432 12.98 19.57 -19.26
N PRO A 433 13.58 19.76 -18.07
CA PRO A 433 13.27 20.91 -17.25
C PRO A 433 13.93 22.18 -17.81
N ALA A 434 13.35 23.33 -17.50
CA ALA A 434 13.89 24.63 -17.88
C ALA A 434 15.08 24.99 -16.99
N ILE A 435 16.28 25.01 -17.58
CA ILE A 435 17.52 25.44 -16.93
C ILE A 435 17.73 26.95 -17.07
N PHE A 436 17.35 27.51 -18.21
CA PHE A 436 17.52 28.91 -18.57
C PHE A 436 16.20 29.67 -18.49
N GLN A 437 16.26 31.00 -18.63
CA GLN A 437 15.10 31.90 -18.54
C GLN A 437 14.35 31.82 -17.21
N GLN A 438 15.07 31.48 -16.13
CA GLN A 438 14.52 31.41 -14.78
C GLN A 438 14.47 32.78 -14.10
N ASP A 439 13.71 32.89 -13.00
CA ASP A 439 13.53 34.15 -12.28
C ASP A 439 14.84 34.81 -11.83
N ASN A 440 15.82 34.03 -11.36
CA ASN A 440 17.13 34.54 -10.94
C ASN A 440 18.09 34.83 -12.12
N GLN A 441 17.62 34.73 -13.36
CA GLN A 441 18.41 34.92 -14.59
C GLN A 441 17.96 36.10 -15.46
N LYS A 442 17.05 36.94 -14.96
CA LYS A 442 16.39 37.99 -15.75
C LYS A 442 17.26 39.22 -16.06
N SER A 443 18.42 39.39 -15.41
CA SER A 443 19.28 40.53 -15.70
C SER A 443 19.86 40.45 -17.12
N PRO A 444 20.11 41.58 -17.80
CA PRO A 444 20.70 41.58 -19.14
C PRO A 444 22.05 40.85 -19.21
N GLU A 445 22.90 41.06 -18.20
CA GLU A 445 24.21 40.41 -18.08
C GLU A 445 24.07 38.88 -17.97
N THR A 446 23.25 38.39 -17.03
CA THR A 446 23.02 36.96 -16.85
C THR A 446 22.40 36.32 -18.09
N THR A 447 21.48 37.04 -18.76
CA THR A 447 20.90 36.58 -20.03
C THR A 447 21.97 36.43 -21.11
N ALA A 448 22.91 37.36 -21.20
CA ALA A 448 24.02 37.28 -22.14
C ALA A 448 24.96 36.09 -21.84
N TYR A 449 25.30 35.86 -20.57
CA TYR A 449 26.08 34.67 -20.18
C TYR A 449 25.35 33.37 -20.52
N ASN A 450 24.05 33.26 -20.18
CA ASN A 450 23.25 32.09 -20.52
C ASN A 450 23.25 31.81 -22.02
N ASN A 451 23.18 32.85 -22.87
CA ASN A 451 23.24 32.67 -24.31
C ASN A 451 24.60 32.08 -24.77
N ALA A 452 25.71 32.55 -24.19
CA ALA A 452 27.03 31.97 -24.45
C ALA A 452 27.15 30.52 -23.92
N GLU A 453 26.55 30.22 -22.77
CA GLU A 453 26.50 28.85 -22.23
C GLU A 453 25.71 27.90 -23.12
N ILE A 454 24.53 28.30 -23.62
CA ILE A 454 23.72 27.50 -24.55
C ILE A 454 24.51 27.19 -25.83
N ALA A 455 25.22 28.18 -26.37
CA ALA A 455 26.08 27.98 -27.53
C ALA A 455 27.23 27.01 -27.22
N GLY A 456 27.87 27.15 -26.05
CA GLY A 456 28.93 26.25 -25.61
C GLY A 456 28.45 24.81 -25.39
N ILE A 457 27.29 24.62 -24.75
CA ILE A 457 26.66 23.30 -24.55
C ILE A 457 26.40 22.65 -25.90
N THR A 458 25.81 23.40 -26.84
CA THR A 458 25.50 22.91 -28.19
C THR A 458 26.78 22.49 -28.92
N GLU A 459 27.80 23.34 -28.95
CA GLU A 459 29.10 23.01 -29.55
C GLU A 459 29.72 21.75 -28.91
N TYR A 460 29.71 21.63 -27.58
CA TYR A 460 30.28 20.47 -26.89
C TYR A 460 29.59 19.15 -27.28
N LEU A 461 28.27 19.16 -27.42
CA LEU A 461 27.49 17.97 -27.77
C LEU A 461 27.75 17.48 -29.20
N PHE A 462 28.13 18.37 -30.12
CA PHE A 462 28.44 18.06 -31.53
C PHE A 462 29.94 17.89 -31.81
N LYS A 463 30.81 18.30 -30.89
CA LYS A 463 32.25 18.29 -31.07
C LYS A 463 32.78 16.92 -31.49
N GLY A 464 33.47 16.88 -32.63
CA GLY A 464 34.17 15.68 -33.12
C GLY A 464 33.24 14.60 -33.68
N LYS A 465 31.97 14.93 -33.97
CA LYS A 465 30.98 14.00 -34.52
C LYS A 465 30.67 14.36 -35.97
N GLU A 466 30.53 13.35 -36.84
CA GLU A 466 30.13 13.54 -38.23
C GLU A 466 28.62 13.77 -38.34
N LYS A 467 28.17 14.73 -39.15
CA LYS A 467 26.73 15.03 -39.30
C LYS A 467 26.08 14.02 -40.23
N ASP A 468 25.26 13.13 -39.70
CA ASP A 468 24.47 12.17 -40.48
C ASP A 468 23.09 11.93 -39.86
N ARG A 469 22.17 12.89 -40.04
CA ARG A 469 20.81 12.83 -39.48
C ARG A 469 19.77 12.15 -40.39
N GLY A 470 20.25 11.44 -41.42
CA GLY A 470 19.41 11.00 -42.53
C GLY A 470 18.80 12.16 -43.33
N LYS A 471 17.96 11.82 -44.31
CA LYS A 471 17.32 12.76 -45.24
C LYS A 471 15.80 12.62 -45.23
N HIS A 472 15.12 13.72 -45.55
CA HIS A 472 13.73 13.64 -45.96
C HIS A 472 13.64 13.00 -47.35
N SER A 473 12.92 11.90 -47.47
CA SER A 473 12.82 11.12 -48.70
C SER A 473 11.50 10.34 -48.73
N ASN A 474 10.83 10.36 -49.87
CA ASN A 474 9.60 9.60 -50.11
C ASN A 474 9.81 8.08 -50.01
N ARG A 475 11.06 7.59 -50.01
CA ARG A 475 11.39 6.17 -49.77
C ARG A 475 10.89 5.68 -48.41
N TYR A 476 10.87 6.55 -47.41
CA TYR A 476 10.57 6.25 -46.01
C TYR A 476 9.18 6.70 -45.58
N VAL A 477 8.36 7.19 -46.51
CA VAL A 477 7.04 7.76 -46.25
C VAL A 477 6.00 6.94 -47.00
N GLY A 478 4.95 6.52 -46.31
CA GLY A 478 3.83 5.74 -46.83
C GLY A 478 2.54 6.55 -46.83
N ASP A 479 1.44 5.88 -46.51
CA ASP A 479 0.11 6.46 -46.41
C ASP A 479 -0.17 6.97 -44.98
N ALA A 480 -0.62 8.22 -44.85
CA ALA A 480 -0.82 8.84 -43.55
C ALA A 480 -2.14 8.45 -42.87
N GLU A 481 -3.19 8.17 -43.63
CA GLU A 481 -4.49 7.74 -43.09
C GLU A 481 -4.35 6.34 -42.49
N ASN A 482 -3.70 5.42 -43.21
CA ASN A 482 -3.33 4.10 -42.67
C ASN A 482 -2.38 4.23 -41.47
N GLY A 483 -1.47 5.20 -41.49
CA GLY A 483 -0.58 5.51 -40.37
C GLY A 483 -1.33 5.91 -39.11
N GLU A 484 -2.40 6.68 -39.23
CA GLU A 484 -3.29 7.06 -38.12
C GLU A 484 -4.04 5.84 -37.55
N THR A 485 -4.65 5.03 -38.41
CA THR A 485 -5.32 3.78 -37.99
C THR A 485 -4.36 2.84 -37.26
N LEU A 486 -3.13 2.70 -37.76
CA LEU A 486 -2.09 1.90 -37.11
C LEU A 486 -1.67 2.48 -35.76
N PHE A 487 -1.58 3.80 -35.64
CA PHE A 487 -1.20 4.46 -34.39
C PHE A 487 -2.19 4.13 -33.26
N ASN A 488 -3.48 4.11 -33.57
CA ASN A 488 -4.55 3.84 -32.62
C ASN A 488 -4.68 2.35 -32.25
N SER A 489 -4.32 1.44 -33.16
CA SER A 489 -4.55 -0.01 -32.99
C SER A 489 -3.33 -0.81 -32.54
N ILE A 490 -2.11 -0.43 -32.92
CA ILE A 490 -0.91 -1.25 -32.69
C ILE A 490 -0.35 -1.13 -31.26
N GLY A 491 -0.82 -0.15 -30.49
CA GLY A 491 -0.46 0.09 -29.10
C GLY A 491 0.40 1.33 -28.82
N CYS A 492 0.60 2.23 -29.79
CA CYS A 492 1.39 3.46 -29.59
C CYS A 492 0.83 4.32 -28.44
N MET A 493 -0.51 4.39 -28.33
CA MET A 493 -1.22 5.15 -27.30
C MET A 493 -1.10 4.60 -25.88
N GLY A 494 -0.53 3.40 -25.70
CA GLY A 494 -0.23 2.88 -24.35
C GLY A 494 0.91 3.62 -23.66
N CYS A 495 1.73 4.35 -24.43
CA CYS A 495 2.84 5.16 -23.92
C CYS A 495 2.84 6.60 -24.43
N HIS A 496 2.33 6.86 -25.63
CA HIS A 496 2.40 8.15 -26.29
C HIS A 496 1.05 8.85 -26.31
N ILE A 497 1.11 10.17 -26.25
CA ILE A 497 -0.04 11.05 -26.46
C ILE A 497 0.24 12.02 -27.60
N SER A 498 -0.79 12.59 -28.20
CA SER A 498 -0.70 13.46 -29.39
C SER A 498 -1.51 14.76 -29.27
N GLU A 499 -2.11 15.05 -28.10
CA GLU A 499 -2.91 16.27 -27.92
C GLU A 499 -2.02 17.51 -27.97
N SER A 500 -2.41 18.45 -28.82
CA SER A 500 -1.76 19.76 -28.98
C SER A 500 -2.28 20.81 -28.00
N VAL A 501 -3.42 20.56 -27.38
CA VAL A 501 -4.09 21.47 -26.43
C VAL A 501 -3.86 20.93 -25.01
N PRO A 502 -3.21 21.71 -24.11
CA PRO A 502 -2.88 21.25 -22.77
C PRO A 502 -4.08 20.73 -21.96
N GLU A 503 -5.23 21.37 -22.10
CA GLU A 503 -6.47 21.03 -21.39
C GLU A 503 -7.07 19.69 -21.85
N SER A 504 -6.70 19.23 -23.04
CA SER A 504 -7.12 17.93 -23.58
C SER A 504 -6.19 16.79 -23.20
N ALA A 505 -5.01 17.08 -22.65
CA ALA A 505 -4.06 16.05 -22.23
C ALA A 505 -4.48 15.44 -20.88
N PRO A 506 -4.14 14.16 -20.62
CA PRO A 506 -4.38 13.54 -19.33
C PRO A 506 -3.72 14.31 -18.17
N ALA A 507 -4.52 14.65 -17.15
CA ALA A 507 -4.00 15.29 -15.94
C ALA A 507 -3.06 14.35 -15.17
N VAL A 508 -1.88 14.84 -14.80
CA VAL A 508 -0.86 14.06 -14.06
C VAL A 508 -1.15 14.14 -12.56
N ASN A 509 -2.24 13.49 -12.13
CA ASN A 509 -2.72 13.54 -10.74
C ASN A 509 -2.69 12.18 -10.03
N SER A 510 -2.31 11.11 -10.73
CA SER A 510 -2.24 9.75 -10.20
C SER A 510 -1.19 8.92 -10.92
N TYR A 511 -0.78 7.81 -10.31
CA TYR A 511 0.06 6.82 -10.98
C TYR A 511 -0.61 6.25 -12.23
N TYR A 512 -1.93 5.99 -12.17
CA TYR A 512 -2.71 5.51 -13.31
C TYR A 512 -2.56 6.42 -14.53
N ASN A 513 -2.77 7.73 -14.38
CA ASN A 513 -2.63 8.68 -15.48
C ASN A 513 -1.17 8.89 -15.92
N LEU A 514 -0.22 8.70 -14.99
CA LEU A 514 1.20 8.81 -15.31
C LEU A 514 1.62 7.77 -16.36
N THR A 515 1.09 6.54 -16.32
CA THR A 515 1.44 5.46 -17.27
C THR A 515 1.16 5.84 -18.74
N LYS A 516 0.05 6.54 -19.02
CA LYS A 516 -0.33 7.03 -20.37
C LYS A 516 0.74 7.93 -20.97
N LEU A 517 1.49 8.61 -20.12
CA LEU A 517 2.47 9.58 -20.56
C LEU A 517 3.86 8.98 -20.75
N GLN A 518 4.10 7.68 -20.56
CA GLN A 518 5.46 7.09 -20.49
C GLN A 518 6.43 7.61 -21.56
N GLY A 519 5.99 7.58 -22.82
CA GLY A 519 6.66 8.17 -23.97
C GLY A 519 6.40 9.67 -24.09
N PRO A 520 7.29 10.44 -24.74
CA PRO A 520 7.06 11.87 -24.94
C PRO A 520 5.79 12.11 -25.75
N ASN A 521 5.11 13.24 -25.47
CA ASN A 521 4.11 13.79 -26.37
C ASN A 521 4.72 13.96 -27.78
N LEU A 522 4.01 13.48 -28.79
CA LEU A 522 4.48 13.42 -30.17
C LEU A 522 4.20 14.71 -30.96
N ILE A 523 3.60 15.73 -30.35
CA ILE A 523 3.45 17.05 -30.98
C ILE A 523 4.80 17.59 -31.47
N GLY A 524 4.76 18.23 -32.64
CA GLY A 524 5.90 18.84 -33.30
C GLY A 524 6.98 17.86 -33.77
N LEU A 525 6.76 16.54 -33.72
CA LEU A 525 7.77 15.54 -34.11
C LEU A 525 8.29 15.76 -35.54
N GLY A 526 7.42 16.15 -36.48
CA GLY A 526 7.80 16.47 -37.86
C GLY A 526 8.78 17.65 -37.99
N SER A 527 8.89 18.49 -36.96
CA SER A 527 9.85 19.61 -36.87
C SER A 527 11.19 19.20 -36.24
N LYS A 528 11.32 17.96 -35.76
CA LYS A 528 12.48 17.48 -34.99
C LYS A 528 13.35 16.48 -35.74
N VAL A 529 12.74 15.60 -36.52
CA VAL A 529 13.44 14.43 -37.11
C VAL A 529 13.21 14.34 -38.61
N THR A 530 14.10 13.65 -39.31
CA THR A 530 13.95 13.34 -40.74
C THR A 530 13.06 12.11 -40.93
N SER A 531 12.55 11.90 -42.15
CA SER A 531 11.77 10.70 -42.45
C SER A 531 12.60 9.42 -42.38
N GLU A 532 13.86 9.48 -42.80
CA GLU A 532 14.79 8.36 -42.68
C GLU A 532 15.02 7.98 -41.21
N TRP A 533 15.36 8.95 -40.36
CA TRP A 533 15.60 8.69 -38.94
C TRP A 533 14.36 8.12 -38.24
N LEU A 534 13.17 8.70 -38.50
CA LEU A 534 11.94 8.24 -37.85
C LEU A 534 11.58 6.82 -38.29
N TYR A 535 11.72 6.50 -39.57
CA TYR A 535 11.49 5.17 -40.09
C TYR A 535 12.43 4.14 -39.44
N GLU A 536 13.73 4.42 -39.39
CA GLU A 536 14.72 3.53 -38.78
C GLU A 536 14.47 3.35 -37.27
N TRP A 537 14.11 4.42 -36.57
CA TRP A 537 13.74 4.38 -35.15
C TRP A 537 12.50 3.51 -34.90
N LEU A 538 11.48 3.59 -35.76
CA LEU A 538 10.28 2.77 -35.66
C LEU A 538 10.55 1.29 -35.97
N MET A 539 11.48 1.00 -36.89
CA MET A 539 11.89 -0.35 -37.24
C MET A 539 12.71 -1.03 -36.13
N ASN A 540 13.68 -0.31 -35.55
CA ASN A 540 14.51 -0.83 -34.47
C ASN A 540 15.10 0.28 -33.58
N PRO A 541 14.41 0.71 -32.52
CA PRO A 541 14.87 1.82 -31.69
C PRO A 541 16.16 1.49 -30.90
N GLN A 542 16.43 0.20 -30.64
CA GLN A 542 17.63 -0.25 -29.93
C GLN A 542 18.93 -0.04 -30.72
N ASP A 543 18.89 0.04 -32.05
CA ASP A 543 20.07 0.31 -32.89
C ASP A 543 20.63 1.73 -32.64
N TYR A 544 19.73 2.69 -32.47
CA TYR A 544 20.11 4.06 -32.10
C TYR A 544 20.48 4.13 -30.62
N MET A 545 19.62 3.62 -29.72
CA MET A 545 19.83 3.66 -28.27
C MET A 545 19.56 2.29 -27.63
N PRO A 546 20.59 1.49 -27.32
CA PRO A 546 20.42 0.14 -26.78
C PRO A 546 19.62 0.06 -25.48
N THR A 547 19.65 1.12 -24.66
CA THR A 547 18.96 1.20 -23.36
C THR A 547 17.61 1.94 -23.43
N THR A 548 17.10 2.20 -24.63
CA THR A 548 15.82 2.91 -24.81
C THR A 548 14.66 2.20 -24.11
N ARG A 549 13.72 2.97 -23.56
CA ARG A 549 12.47 2.43 -23.01
C ARG A 549 11.43 2.11 -24.08
N MET A 550 11.60 2.64 -25.30
CA MET A 550 10.70 2.33 -26.42
C MET A 550 11.00 0.92 -26.93
N PRO A 551 10.06 -0.03 -26.83
CA PRO A 551 10.28 -1.39 -27.29
C PRO A 551 10.19 -1.47 -28.81
N ASN A 552 10.61 -2.60 -29.38
CA ASN A 552 10.40 -2.88 -30.79
C ASN A 552 8.95 -3.33 -31.01
N LEU A 553 8.17 -2.55 -31.75
CA LEU A 553 6.75 -2.84 -32.02
C LEU A 553 6.53 -3.91 -33.11
N ARG A 554 7.61 -4.49 -33.66
CA ARG A 554 7.58 -5.56 -34.68
C ARG A 554 6.77 -5.15 -35.91
N LEU A 555 7.07 -3.96 -36.40
CA LEU A 555 6.41 -3.36 -37.57
C LEU A 555 6.93 -3.98 -38.87
N SER A 556 6.03 -4.14 -39.84
CA SER A 556 6.46 -4.37 -41.22
C SER A 556 7.08 -3.09 -41.82
N SER A 557 7.87 -3.25 -42.88
CA SER A 557 8.45 -2.10 -43.58
C SER A 557 7.40 -1.13 -44.14
N GLN A 558 6.18 -1.60 -44.45
CA GLN A 558 5.10 -0.71 -44.92
C GLN A 558 4.44 0.01 -43.74
N GLN A 559 4.11 -0.73 -42.67
CA GLN A 559 3.54 -0.14 -41.43
C GLN A 559 4.43 0.98 -40.87
N ALA A 560 5.76 0.79 -40.85
CA ALA A 560 6.68 1.81 -40.39
C ALA A 560 6.70 3.06 -41.31
N LYS A 561 6.50 2.90 -42.62
CA LYS A 561 6.39 4.04 -43.56
C LYS A 561 5.09 4.81 -43.39
N ASP A 562 3.97 4.11 -43.19
CA ASP A 562 2.65 4.70 -42.98
C ASP A 562 2.64 5.51 -41.67
N LEU A 563 3.14 4.91 -40.58
CA LEU A 563 3.35 5.61 -39.30
C LEU A 563 4.29 6.80 -39.43
N THR A 564 5.38 6.67 -40.21
CA THR A 564 6.30 7.80 -40.48
C THR A 564 5.56 8.93 -41.22
N ALA A 565 4.70 8.61 -42.18
CA ALA A 565 3.92 9.60 -42.93
C ALA A 565 2.99 10.39 -42.01
N TYR A 566 2.21 9.70 -41.19
CA TYR A 566 1.31 10.31 -40.20
C TYR A 566 2.07 11.20 -39.21
N LEU A 567 3.08 10.64 -38.54
CA LEU A 567 3.79 11.31 -37.47
C LEU A 567 4.56 12.57 -37.90
N LEU A 568 5.02 12.63 -39.15
CA LEU A 568 5.69 13.80 -39.70
C LEU A 568 4.74 14.96 -40.03
N GLN A 569 3.43 14.75 -40.09
CA GLN A 569 2.46 15.82 -40.30
C GLN A 569 2.37 16.75 -39.09
N HIS A 570 2.64 16.25 -37.88
CA HIS A 570 2.63 17.04 -36.65
C HIS A 570 3.87 17.95 -36.58
N ARG A 571 3.74 19.16 -37.10
CA ARG A 571 4.80 20.19 -37.10
C ARG A 571 4.49 21.34 -36.14
N ASN A 572 5.53 21.89 -35.52
CA ASN A 572 5.48 23.08 -34.69
C ASN A 572 6.09 24.26 -35.46
N GLN A 573 5.25 24.96 -36.23
CA GLN A 573 5.70 26.06 -37.09
C GLN A 573 6.21 27.27 -36.28
N THR A 574 5.66 27.52 -35.09
CA THR A 574 6.13 28.63 -34.24
C THR A 574 7.55 28.38 -33.74
N PHE A 575 7.89 27.13 -33.40
CA PHE A 575 9.25 26.74 -33.06
C PHE A 575 10.21 26.80 -34.26
N GLU A 576 9.80 26.28 -35.43
CA GLU A 576 10.61 26.34 -36.65
C GLU A 576 10.95 27.77 -37.06
N ASN A 577 9.95 28.66 -37.03
CA ASN A 577 10.10 30.06 -37.41
C ASN A 577 10.78 30.92 -36.33
N SER A 578 11.09 30.35 -35.16
CA SER A 578 11.82 31.09 -34.13
C SER A 578 13.24 31.42 -34.60
N PRO A 579 13.78 32.61 -34.25
CA PRO A 579 15.13 32.99 -34.64
C PRO A 579 16.17 31.97 -34.16
N ALA A 580 17.23 31.81 -34.95
CA ALA A 580 18.37 31.01 -34.54
C ALA A 580 18.97 31.55 -33.24
N HIS A 581 19.59 30.67 -32.45
CA HIS A 581 20.19 31.09 -31.19
C HIS A 581 21.43 31.96 -31.43
N GLU A 582 21.43 33.17 -30.88
CA GLU A 582 22.52 34.14 -30.99
C GLU A 582 23.16 34.39 -29.62
N TYR A 583 24.46 34.70 -29.64
CA TYR A 583 25.24 35.07 -28.46
C TYR A 583 26.34 36.08 -28.85
N ASP A 584 26.80 36.86 -27.87
CA ASP A 584 27.88 37.83 -28.06
C ASP A 584 29.25 37.17 -27.81
N GLU A 585 30.17 37.30 -28.75
CA GLU A 585 31.53 36.73 -28.65
C GLU A 585 32.37 37.40 -27.56
N SER A 586 32.15 38.69 -27.27
CA SER A 586 32.84 39.37 -26.17
C SER A 586 32.45 38.79 -24.80
N VAL A 587 31.18 38.36 -24.67
CA VAL A 587 30.65 37.72 -23.46
C VAL A 587 31.20 36.30 -23.30
N LEU A 588 31.45 35.58 -24.40
CA LEU A 588 32.12 34.27 -24.36
C LEU A 588 33.54 34.38 -23.77
N ASP A 589 34.29 35.43 -24.14
CA ASP A 589 35.63 35.68 -23.63
C ASP A 589 35.61 36.01 -22.14
N GLU A 590 34.73 36.90 -21.72
CA GLU A 590 34.53 37.26 -20.32
C GLU A 590 34.14 36.05 -19.48
N LEU A 591 33.16 35.27 -19.93
CA LEU A 591 32.69 34.08 -19.23
C LEU A 591 33.79 33.01 -19.11
N THR A 592 34.62 32.85 -20.16
CA THR A 592 35.78 31.94 -20.14
C THR A 592 36.77 32.34 -19.05
N ILE A 593 37.08 33.64 -18.96
CA ILE A 593 37.96 34.18 -17.92
C ILE A 593 37.34 33.97 -16.53
N ASN A 594 36.04 34.26 -16.36
CA ASN A 594 35.33 34.09 -15.09
C ASN A 594 35.37 32.64 -14.60
N TRP A 595 35.16 31.67 -15.48
CA TRP A 595 35.29 30.25 -15.15
C TRP A 595 36.72 29.85 -14.79
N LEU A 596 37.72 30.35 -15.50
CA LEU A 596 39.13 30.08 -15.20
C LEU A 596 39.56 30.69 -13.86
N LYS A 597 39.03 31.87 -13.51
CA LYS A 597 39.29 32.57 -12.24
C LYS A 597 38.81 31.79 -11.00
N LYS A 598 37.79 30.94 -11.12
CA LYS A 598 37.29 30.11 -9.98
C LYS A 598 38.36 29.14 -9.43
N SER A 599 39.40 28.81 -10.19
CA SER A 599 40.45 27.88 -9.76
C SER A 599 41.87 28.33 -10.08
N ASN A 600 42.05 29.53 -10.63
CA ASN A 600 43.36 30.04 -11.04
C ASN A 600 43.47 31.55 -10.74
N PRO A 601 44.69 32.08 -10.55
CA PRO A 601 44.91 33.53 -10.52
C PRO A 601 44.42 34.21 -11.80
N GLU A 602 43.92 35.44 -11.67
CA GLU A 602 43.34 36.18 -12.79
C GLU A 602 44.31 36.38 -13.96
N THR A 603 45.58 36.64 -13.68
CA THR A 603 46.61 36.78 -14.73
C THR A 603 46.76 35.52 -15.58
N PHE A 604 46.71 34.35 -14.94
CA PHE A 604 46.75 33.07 -15.64
C PHE A 604 45.45 32.83 -16.43
N ALA A 605 44.30 33.13 -15.83
CA ALA A 605 43.00 32.97 -16.47
C ALA A 605 42.91 33.77 -17.78
N ARG A 606 43.32 35.04 -17.75
CA ARG A 606 43.35 35.92 -18.94
C ARG A 606 44.32 35.39 -20.00
N ALA A 607 45.57 35.12 -19.63
CA ALA A 607 46.59 34.62 -20.56
C ALA A 607 46.24 33.27 -21.20
N LYS A 608 45.47 32.42 -20.49
CA LYS A 608 44.98 31.15 -21.02
C LYS A 608 43.80 31.37 -21.97
N ALA A 609 42.83 32.20 -21.60
CA ALA A 609 41.67 32.51 -22.45
C ALA A 609 42.10 33.16 -23.78
N GLU A 610 43.10 34.05 -23.77
CA GLU A 610 43.66 34.69 -24.97
C GLU A 610 44.27 33.69 -25.97
N LYS A 611 44.76 32.53 -25.50
CA LYS A 611 45.35 31.49 -26.34
C LYS A 611 44.32 30.53 -26.93
N MET A 612 43.09 30.57 -26.43
CA MET A 612 42.03 29.69 -26.88
C MET A 612 41.32 30.32 -28.08
N ASP A 613 41.10 29.54 -29.14
CA ASP A 613 40.24 29.97 -30.23
C ASP A 613 38.75 29.93 -29.83
N ARG A 614 37.88 30.43 -30.70
CA ARG A 614 36.42 30.48 -30.46
C ARG A 614 35.84 29.10 -30.16
N GLN A 615 36.24 28.07 -30.90
CA GLN A 615 35.69 26.72 -30.76
C GLN A 615 36.20 26.07 -29.47
N GLU A 616 37.46 26.29 -29.10
CA GLU A 616 38.03 25.87 -27.82
C GLU A 616 37.34 26.53 -26.64
N LYS A 617 37.02 27.84 -26.73
CA LYS A 617 36.26 28.58 -25.71
C LYS A 617 34.85 28.03 -25.56
N LEU A 618 34.10 27.87 -26.65
CA LEU A 618 32.76 27.27 -26.63
C LEU A 618 32.77 25.88 -26.01
N ASN A 619 33.69 25.01 -26.43
CA ASN A 619 33.82 23.67 -25.87
C ASN A 619 34.18 23.67 -24.38
N PHE A 620 35.06 24.58 -23.96
CA PHE A 620 35.40 24.75 -22.54
C PHE A 620 34.18 25.20 -21.73
N ILE A 621 33.46 26.22 -22.21
CA ILE A 621 32.24 26.70 -21.57
C ILE A 621 31.17 25.61 -21.54
N GLY A 622 30.89 24.94 -22.66
CA GLY A 622 29.94 23.83 -22.71
C GLY A 622 30.22 22.75 -21.71
N LYS A 623 31.49 22.31 -21.61
CA LYS A 623 31.90 21.34 -20.58
C LYS A 623 31.68 21.88 -19.16
N LYS A 624 31.95 23.15 -18.91
CA LYS A 624 31.74 23.77 -17.58
C LYS A 624 30.25 23.90 -17.26
N SER A 625 29.41 24.33 -18.19
CA SER A 625 27.98 24.49 -18.02
C SER A 625 27.26 23.16 -17.86
N ILE A 626 27.59 22.13 -18.67
CA ILE A 626 27.08 20.75 -18.48
C ILE A 626 27.39 20.25 -17.06
N ARG A 627 28.61 20.51 -16.57
CA ARG A 627 28.99 20.14 -15.20
C ARG A 627 28.25 20.96 -14.15
N HIS A 628 28.11 22.26 -14.39
CA HIS A 628 27.50 23.20 -13.46
C HIS A 628 26.03 22.86 -13.23
N TYR A 629 25.27 22.66 -14.31
CA TYR A 629 23.85 22.32 -14.29
C TYR A 629 23.56 20.82 -14.12
N GLY A 630 24.58 19.98 -14.21
CA GLY A 630 24.45 18.54 -13.93
C GLY A 630 23.65 17.79 -14.97
N CYS A 631 23.73 18.16 -16.26
CA CYS A 631 22.95 17.52 -17.33
C CYS A 631 23.19 15.99 -17.39
N PHE A 632 24.37 15.54 -16.99
CA PHE A 632 24.75 14.13 -16.90
C PHE A 632 24.00 13.35 -15.80
N GLY A 633 23.29 14.02 -14.89
CA GLY A 633 22.40 13.36 -13.92
C GLY A 633 21.25 12.64 -14.63
N CYS A 634 20.74 13.24 -15.71
CA CYS A 634 19.66 12.68 -16.52
C CYS A 634 20.12 12.12 -17.87
N HIS A 635 21.26 12.54 -18.42
CA HIS A 635 21.72 12.15 -19.75
C HIS A 635 23.04 11.38 -19.73
N GLU A 636 23.24 10.49 -20.70
CA GLU A 636 24.58 10.00 -21.05
C GLU A 636 25.27 11.01 -21.98
N ILE A 637 26.46 11.47 -21.59
CA ILE A 637 27.22 12.52 -22.29
C ILE A 637 28.71 12.17 -22.28
N ASP A 638 29.38 12.29 -23.42
CA ASP A 638 30.80 12.00 -23.58
C ASP A 638 31.67 12.78 -22.58
N GLY A 639 32.47 12.04 -21.80
CA GLY A 639 33.40 12.58 -20.79
C GLY A 639 32.78 12.88 -19.43
N PHE A 640 31.53 12.46 -19.19
CA PHE A 640 30.81 12.61 -17.92
C PHE A 640 30.31 11.29 -17.32
N GLU A 641 30.74 10.14 -17.87
CA GLU A 641 30.27 8.79 -17.49
C GLU A 641 30.49 8.50 -16.00
N ASN A 642 31.57 9.05 -15.42
CA ASN A 642 31.94 8.89 -14.01
C ASN A 642 31.66 10.14 -13.15
N ALA A 643 30.86 11.08 -13.65
CA ALA A 643 30.55 12.30 -12.93
C ALA A 643 29.60 12.02 -11.75
N LYS A 644 29.92 12.58 -10.58
CA LYS A 644 29.09 12.43 -9.37
C LYS A 644 27.88 13.37 -9.42
N PRO A 645 26.74 12.98 -8.80
CA PRO A 645 25.57 13.84 -8.67
C PRO A 645 25.90 15.22 -8.09
N ILE A 646 25.17 16.25 -8.50
CA ILE A 646 25.44 17.65 -8.14
C ILE A 646 24.50 18.24 -7.08
N GLY A 647 23.35 17.60 -6.88
CA GLY A 647 22.33 18.03 -5.94
C GLY A 647 22.68 17.61 -4.52
N THR A 648 22.06 18.29 -3.55
CA THR A 648 22.12 17.88 -2.14
C THR A 648 21.63 16.45 -2.00
N GLU A 649 22.26 15.66 -1.15
CA GLU A 649 21.77 14.33 -0.81
C GLU A 649 20.39 14.45 -0.13
N ILE A 650 19.43 13.62 -0.54
CA ILE A 650 18.04 13.64 -0.04
C ILE A 650 17.64 12.36 0.69
N THR A 651 18.59 11.49 1.01
CA THR A 651 18.36 10.21 1.73
C THR A 651 17.53 10.40 3.02
N GLU A 652 17.68 11.55 3.68
CA GLU A 652 17.08 11.86 4.98
C GLU A 652 16.49 13.29 5.03
N GLU A 653 16.21 13.90 3.87
CA GLU A 653 15.78 15.31 3.79
C GLU A 653 14.46 15.56 4.54
N GLY A 654 13.57 14.57 4.64
CA GLY A 654 12.33 14.66 5.41
C GLY A 654 12.54 14.88 6.91
N SER A 655 13.66 14.41 7.48
CA SER A 655 14.02 14.61 8.89
C SER A 655 14.85 15.87 9.15
N LYS A 656 15.17 16.64 8.12
CA LYS A 656 15.99 17.85 8.27
C LYS A 656 15.23 18.89 9.09
N PRO A 657 15.80 19.37 10.22
CA PRO A 657 15.17 20.43 11.01
C PRO A 657 14.95 21.69 10.18
N VAL A 658 13.80 22.35 10.35
CA VAL A 658 13.41 23.57 9.61
C VAL A 658 14.52 24.64 9.62
N ILE A 659 15.18 24.83 10.77
CA ILE A 659 16.27 25.82 10.94
C ILE A 659 17.50 25.56 10.05
N LYS A 660 17.63 24.36 9.47
CA LYS A 660 18.70 24.02 8.51
C LYS A 660 18.31 24.26 7.05
N PHE A 661 17.07 24.67 6.77
CA PHE A 661 16.66 25.11 5.45
C PHE A 661 16.98 26.60 5.27
N ASP A 662 17.60 26.95 4.15
CA ASP A 662 17.86 28.34 3.78
C ASP A 662 16.61 28.90 3.07
N PHE A 663 15.87 29.77 3.75
CA PHE A 663 14.73 30.51 3.21
C PHE A 663 15.17 31.77 2.44
N GLY A 664 16.47 32.03 2.34
CA GLY A 664 17.01 33.20 1.67
C GLY A 664 16.45 34.50 2.25
N LEU A 665 15.89 35.35 1.40
CA LEU A 665 15.16 36.56 1.79
C LEU A 665 13.63 36.40 1.63
N PHE A 666 13.17 35.18 1.39
CA PHE A 666 11.76 34.88 1.14
C PHE A 666 11.13 34.30 2.41
N HIS A 667 10.51 35.17 3.19
CA HIS A 667 9.92 34.85 4.51
C HIS A 667 8.38 34.95 4.55
N ASP A 668 7.73 35.26 3.43
CA ASP A 668 6.27 35.37 3.31
C ASP A 668 5.61 33.97 3.13
N ILE A 669 6.17 32.94 3.74
CA ILE A 669 5.69 31.56 3.71
C ILE A 669 5.77 30.93 5.09
N GLU A 670 5.00 29.87 5.31
CA GLU A 670 5.14 29.08 6.52
C GLU A 670 6.56 28.49 6.64
N HIS A 671 7.18 28.65 7.81
CA HIS A 671 8.50 28.07 8.08
C HIS A 671 8.36 26.60 8.50
N THR A 672 8.10 25.74 7.53
CA THR A 672 8.07 24.27 7.67
C THR A 672 8.91 23.60 6.59
N ASN A 673 9.26 22.33 6.80
CA ASN A 673 10.04 21.57 5.82
C ASN A 673 9.22 21.35 4.53
N TYR A 674 7.95 20.98 4.64
CA TYR A 674 7.07 20.75 3.49
C TYR A 674 6.80 22.04 2.71
N ALA A 675 6.54 23.18 3.37
CA ALA A 675 6.36 24.45 2.66
C ALA A 675 7.64 24.88 1.91
N TRP A 676 8.82 24.62 2.48
CA TRP A 676 10.09 24.86 1.80
C TRP A 676 10.25 23.95 0.57
N ILE A 677 9.97 22.65 0.71
CA ILE A 677 10.07 21.66 -0.37
C ILE A 677 9.08 21.99 -1.50
N GLU A 678 7.82 22.27 -1.18
CA GLU A 678 6.78 22.66 -2.15
C GLU A 678 7.21 23.87 -2.97
N ASN A 679 7.69 24.93 -2.31
CA ASN A 679 8.18 26.13 -2.99
C ASN A 679 9.43 25.86 -3.82
N LYS A 680 10.30 24.96 -3.36
CA LYS A 680 11.49 24.52 -4.11
C LYS A 680 11.11 23.71 -5.35
N LEU A 681 9.99 23.01 -5.36
CA LEU A 681 9.50 22.29 -6.55
C LEU A 681 8.76 23.24 -7.50
N ARG A 682 7.96 24.17 -6.96
CA ARG A 682 7.19 25.17 -7.70
C ARG A 682 8.07 26.18 -8.43
N THR A 683 9.00 26.78 -7.68
CA THR A 683 9.95 27.79 -8.17
C THR A 683 11.33 27.50 -7.59
N PRO A 684 12.12 26.58 -8.18
CA PRO A 684 13.36 26.07 -7.57
C PRO A 684 14.43 27.09 -7.21
N ARG A 685 14.35 28.28 -7.79
CA ARG A 685 15.32 29.37 -7.60
C ARG A 685 14.75 30.57 -6.83
N ILE A 686 13.58 30.40 -6.20
CA ILE A 686 12.89 31.45 -5.44
C ILE A 686 13.76 32.04 -4.31
N TYR A 687 14.59 31.21 -3.67
CA TYR A 687 15.43 31.61 -2.53
C TYR A 687 16.67 32.45 -2.91
N ASP A 688 16.87 32.73 -4.20
CA ASP A 688 17.84 33.73 -4.68
C ASP A 688 17.22 35.13 -4.83
N ARG A 689 15.90 35.27 -4.72
CA ARG A 689 15.23 36.55 -4.93
C ARG A 689 15.77 37.61 -3.96
N GLY A 690 16.30 38.69 -4.52
CA GLY A 690 16.89 39.80 -3.76
C GLY A 690 18.29 39.52 -3.20
N LYS A 691 18.87 38.33 -3.40
CA LYS A 691 20.26 38.06 -3.03
C LYS A 691 21.21 38.66 -4.06
N GLU A 692 22.22 39.39 -3.59
CA GLU A 692 23.36 39.81 -4.40
C GLU A 692 24.32 38.62 -4.53
N SER A 693 24.34 37.97 -5.70
CA SER A 693 25.17 36.80 -5.97
C SER A 693 25.81 36.90 -7.35
N GLN A 694 27.06 36.46 -7.47
CA GLN A 694 27.71 36.38 -8.78
C GLN A 694 27.02 35.33 -9.64
N PHE A 695 27.04 35.52 -10.96
CA PHE A 695 26.39 34.64 -11.94
C PHE A 695 26.64 33.14 -11.69
N LEU A 696 27.89 32.75 -11.42
CA LEU A 696 28.27 31.33 -11.21
C LEU A 696 27.92 30.77 -9.82
N ASP A 697 27.43 31.61 -8.90
CA ASP A 697 27.05 31.23 -7.54
C ASP A 697 25.51 31.21 -7.35
N LEU A 698 24.75 31.53 -8.39
CA LEU A 698 23.29 31.44 -8.42
C LEU A 698 22.81 30.00 -8.24
N LEU A 699 21.64 29.83 -7.62
CA LEU A 699 20.92 28.57 -7.55
C LEU A 699 20.59 28.07 -8.97
N LYS A 700 20.70 26.75 -9.13
CA LYS A 700 20.78 26.12 -10.44
C LYS A 700 19.85 24.92 -10.64
N MET A 701 19.06 24.55 -9.64
CA MET A 701 18.02 23.52 -9.80
C MET A 701 17.07 23.96 -10.92
N PRO A 702 16.80 23.10 -11.93
CA PRO A 702 15.98 23.47 -13.06
C PRO A 702 14.49 23.35 -12.72
N ASN A 703 13.64 24.04 -13.48
CA ASN A 703 12.20 24.05 -13.26
C ASN A 703 11.50 23.00 -14.15
N PHE A 704 10.83 22.05 -13.51
CA PHE A 704 10.09 20.97 -14.17
C PHE A 704 8.63 21.33 -14.48
N GLN A 705 8.14 22.47 -13.97
CA GLN A 705 6.77 22.95 -14.17
C GLN A 705 5.71 21.97 -13.65
N PHE A 706 5.97 21.36 -12.49
CA PHE A 706 5.06 20.42 -11.83
C PHE A 706 3.71 21.09 -11.47
N SER A 707 2.62 20.34 -11.56
CA SER A 707 1.32 20.75 -11.02
C SER A 707 1.30 20.70 -9.48
N GLU A 708 0.25 21.26 -8.86
CA GLU A 708 0.07 21.16 -7.40
C GLU A 708 0.00 19.71 -6.92
N GLU A 709 -0.69 18.85 -7.66
CA GLU A 709 -0.86 17.44 -7.33
C GLU A 709 0.46 16.68 -7.39
N GLU A 710 1.30 16.97 -8.39
CA GLU A 710 2.65 16.44 -8.53
C GLU A 710 3.57 16.95 -7.41
N ILE A 711 3.50 18.26 -7.09
CA ILE A 711 4.28 18.88 -6.02
C ILE A 711 3.95 18.24 -4.67
N GLU A 712 2.67 18.07 -4.36
CA GLU A 712 2.24 17.39 -3.14
C GLU A 712 2.74 15.94 -3.11
N ALA A 713 2.63 15.19 -4.23
CA ALA A 713 3.07 13.80 -4.28
C ALA A 713 4.59 13.66 -4.11
N ILE A 714 5.37 14.49 -4.80
CA ILE A 714 6.84 14.52 -4.66
C ILE A 714 7.22 14.96 -3.25
N THR A 715 6.49 15.91 -2.65
CA THR A 715 6.70 16.32 -1.25
C THR A 715 6.43 15.17 -0.30
N THR A 716 5.34 14.42 -0.47
CA THR A 716 5.07 13.18 0.28
C THR A 716 6.24 12.20 0.18
N ALA A 717 6.78 11.98 -1.02
CA ALA A 717 7.93 11.11 -1.23
C ALA A 717 9.21 11.65 -0.55
N ILE A 718 9.51 12.95 -0.64
CA ILE A 718 10.69 13.54 0.01
C ILE A 718 10.58 13.49 1.54
N LEU A 719 9.39 13.74 2.10
CA LEU A 719 9.14 13.61 3.55
C LEU A 719 9.30 12.15 4.03
N SER A 720 9.07 11.18 3.14
CA SER A 720 9.26 9.76 3.41
C SER A 720 10.74 9.37 3.55
N PHE A 721 11.65 10.13 2.93
CA PHE A 721 13.10 9.96 3.06
C PHE A 721 13.58 10.57 4.38
N ASN A 722 13.46 9.80 5.45
CA ASN A 722 13.68 10.26 6.82
C ASN A 722 14.58 9.30 7.63
N LEU A 723 14.99 9.77 8.80
CA LEU A 723 15.86 9.08 9.75
C LEU A 723 15.14 8.01 10.58
N ASP A 724 13.80 7.98 10.58
CA ASP A 724 13.06 7.05 11.43
C ASP A 724 13.38 5.61 11.03
N LYS A 725 13.89 4.83 12.00
CA LYS A 725 14.16 3.40 11.82
C LYS A 725 13.19 2.58 12.66
N VAL A 726 12.68 1.51 12.05
CA VAL A 726 11.89 0.48 12.75
C VAL A 726 12.73 -0.78 12.90
N ALA A 727 12.40 -1.62 13.87
CA ALA A 727 13.06 -2.90 14.03
C ALA A 727 12.73 -3.85 12.87
N GLU A 728 13.63 -4.80 12.61
CA GLU A 728 13.52 -5.78 11.52
C GLU A 728 12.15 -6.47 11.39
N PRO A 729 11.44 -6.85 12.48
CA PRO A 729 10.13 -7.50 12.35
C PRO A 729 9.05 -6.67 11.63
N LEU A 730 9.21 -5.33 11.63
CA LEU A 730 8.28 -4.40 10.96
C LEU A 730 8.70 -4.07 9.52
N LEU A 731 9.93 -4.40 9.12
CA LEU A 731 10.41 -4.15 7.76
C LEU A 731 9.77 -5.15 6.80
N ALA A 732 8.68 -4.72 6.15
CA ALA A 732 7.96 -5.53 5.18
C ALA A 732 8.88 -6.03 4.07
N HIS A 733 9.80 -5.17 3.61
CA HIS A 733 10.76 -5.55 2.57
C HIS A 733 11.71 -6.68 2.99
N LEU A 734 11.97 -6.93 4.28
CA LEU A 734 12.84 -8.05 4.67
C LEU A 734 12.11 -9.41 4.64
N LYS A 735 10.79 -9.42 4.52
CA LYS A 735 10.01 -10.65 4.38
C LYS A 735 10.15 -11.27 2.99
N ASP A 736 10.44 -10.44 2.00
CA ASP A 736 10.46 -10.80 0.60
C ASP A 736 11.88 -10.69 0.00
N PRO A 737 12.34 -11.71 -0.75
CA PRO A 737 13.56 -11.64 -1.55
C PRO A 737 13.68 -10.36 -2.41
N ASP A 738 14.89 -9.81 -2.52
CA ASP A 738 15.14 -8.59 -3.29
C ASP A 738 14.79 -8.71 -4.77
N VAL A 739 14.82 -9.92 -5.33
CA VAL A 739 14.46 -10.20 -6.73
C VAL A 739 13.01 -9.80 -7.04
N TYR A 740 12.07 -9.98 -6.11
CA TYR A 740 10.66 -9.59 -6.33
C TYR A 740 10.52 -8.07 -6.42
N LYS A 741 11.29 -7.34 -5.61
CA LYS A 741 11.32 -5.87 -5.60
C LYS A 741 11.94 -5.33 -6.88
N LYS A 742 13.02 -5.97 -7.35
CA LYS A 742 13.66 -5.68 -8.64
C LYS A 742 12.65 -5.85 -9.77
N GLY A 743 11.97 -7.00 -9.84
CA GLY A 743 10.93 -7.29 -10.83
C GLY A 743 9.82 -6.24 -10.86
N HIS A 744 9.31 -5.87 -9.68
CA HIS A 744 8.29 -4.83 -9.57
C HIS A 744 8.78 -3.46 -10.10
N ARG A 745 9.99 -3.02 -9.75
CA ARG A 745 10.54 -1.75 -10.28
C ARG A 745 10.72 -1.80 -11.79
N LEU A 746 11.10 -2.95 -12.36
CA LEU A 746 11.24 -3.14 -13.80
C LEU A 746 9.88 -3.05 -14.53
N VAL A 747 8.82 -3.65 -13.98
CA VAL A 747 7.43 -3.53 -14.49
C VAL A 747 7.03 -2.06 -14.67
N LYS A 748 7.38 -1.21 -13.71
CA LYS A 748 7.12 0.25 -13.79
C LYS A 748 8.06 0.97 -14.75
N GLN A 749 9.35 0.64 -14.71
CA GLN A 749 10.37 1.25 -15.57
C GLN A 749 10.03 1.10 -17.06
N TYR A 750 9.55 -0.08 -17.46
CA TYR A 750 9.15 -0.40 -18.83
C TYR A 750 7.66 -0.19 -19.10
N ASN A 751 6.91 0.33 -18.13
CA ASN A 751 5.50 0.69 -18.25
C ASN A 751 4.59 -0.48 -18.68
N CYS A 752 4.86 -1.70 -18.19
CA CYS A 752 4.02 -2.86 -18.51
C CYS A 752 2.57 -2.61 -18.06
N GLN A 753 2.37 -1.88 -16.96
CA GLN A 753 1.06 -1.49 -16.45
C GLN A 753 0.31 -0.51 -17.37
N GLY A 754 0.98 0.25 -18.25
CA GLY A 754 0.29 1.11 -19.21
C GLY A 754 -0.55 0.32 -20.23
N CYS A 755 -0.17 -0.92 -20.50
CA CYS A 755 -0.89 -1.83 -21.40
C CYS A 755 -1.67 -2.90 -20.63
N HIS A 756 -1.06 -3.51 -19.61
CA HIS A 756 -1.62 -4.65 -18.89
C HIS A 756 -2.20 -4.25 -17.54
N LEU A 757 -3.31 -4.87 -17.16
CA LEU A 757 -3.77 -4.87 -15.78
C LEU A 757 -2.91 -5.87 -14.98
N ILE A 758 -2.19 -5.40 -13.97
CA ILE A 758 -1.31 -6.20 -13.11
C ILE A 758 -1.63 -5.86 -11.65
N GLN A 759 -2.03 -6.86 -10.87
CA GLN A 759 -2.43 -6.70 -9.46
C GLN A 759 -3.52 -5.63 -9.28
N GLY A 760 -4.47 -5.58 -10.21
CA GLY A 760 -5.56 -4.60 -10.21
C GLY A 760 -5.14 -3.16 -10.57
N GLN A 761 -3.91 -2.94 -11.04
CA GLN A 761 -3.41 -1.63 -11.45
C GLN A 761 -2.97 -1.62 -12.91
N GLY A 762 -3.25 -0.53 -13.63
CA GLY A 762 -2.88 -0.39 -15.04
C GLY A 762 -4.04 -0.63 -16.01
N GLY A 763 -3.72 -1.08 -17.22
CA GLY A 763 -4.70 -1.46 -18.24
C GLY A 763 -5.23 -0.31 -19.11
N GLN A 764 -4.56 0.85 -19.09
CA GLN A 764 -5.04 2.10 -19.70
C GLN A 764 -5.25 2.03 -21.21
N LEU A 765 -4.52 1.17 -21.91
CA LEU A 765 -4.67 1.01 -23.35
C LEU A 765 -6.07 0.50 -23.74
N ILE A 766 -6.76 -0.20 -22.84
CA ILE A 766 -8.14 -0.68 -23.07
C ILE A 766 -9.09 0.52 -23.22
N ASP A 767 -8.90 1.61 -22.47
CA ASP A 767 -9.70 2.84 -22.59
C ASP A 767 -9.73 3.42 -24.01
N VAL A 768 -8.72 3.10 -24.82
CA VAL A 768 -8.53 3.60 -26.19
C VAL A 768 -9.01 2.58 -27.22
N ILE A 769 -8.69 1.30 -27.02
CA ILE A 769 -9.03 0.22 -27.97
C ILE A 769 -10.53 -0.12 -27.90
N GLY A 770 -11.19 0.15 -26.77
CA GLY A 770 -12.62 -0.12 -26.58
C GLY A 770 -12.84 -1.45 -25.85
N PRO A 771 -13.48 -2.45 -26.46
CA PRO A 771 -13.84 -3.68 -25.75
C PRO A 771 -12.61 -4.41 -25.17
N PRO A 772 -12.64 -4.83 -23.88
CA PRO A 772 -11.52 -5.51 -23.24
C PRO A 772 -11.04 -6.76 -23.98
N GLU A 773 -11.91 -7.43 -24.76
CA GLU A 773 -11.50 -8.57 -25.55
C GLU A 773 -10.52 -8.23 -26.69
N TYR A 774 -10.45 -6.98 -27.16
CA TYR A 774 -9.49 -6.56 -28.18
C TYR A 774 -8.24 -5.89 -27.59
N GLY A 775 -8.21 -5.71 -26.27
CA GLY A 775 -7.10 -5.13 -25.55
C GLY A 775 -6.00 -6.13 -25.17
N PRO A 776 -4.85 -5.61 -24.65
CA PRO A 776 -3.83 -6.45 -24.04
C PRO A 776 -4.40 -7.34 -22.93
N PRO A 777 -3.87 -8.57 -22.74
CA PRO A 777 -4.40 -9.47 -21.72
C PRO A 777 -4.22 -8.90 -20.31
N ASN A 778 -5.22 -9.18 -19.46
CA ASN A 778 -5.08 -9.05 -18.01
C ASN A 778 -4.05 -10.06 -17.51
N LEU A 779 -3.06 -9.56 -16.75
CA LEU A 779 -1.94 -10.34 -16.21
C LEU A 779 -2.09 -10.59 -14.70
N ASN A 780 -3.28 -10.36 -14.13
CA ASN A 780 -3.62 -10.91 -12.83
C ASN A 780 -3.52 -12.45 -12.90
N THR A 781 -2.99 -13.08 -11.86
CA THR A 781 -2.75 -14.54 -11.81
C THR A 781 -1.69 -15.07 -12.78
N GLU A 782 -0.95 -14.22 -13.50
CA GLU A 782 0.02 -14.66 -14.51
C GLU A 782 1.11 -15.59 -13.93
N GLY A 783 1.54 -15.37 -12.69
CA GLY A 783 2.52 -16.20 -11.99
C GLY A 783 2.01 -17.62 -11.71
N ARG A 784 0.71 -17.78 -11.44
CA ARG A 784 0.07 -19.10 -11.33
C ARG A 784 -0.29 -19.71 -12.68
N LYS A 785 -0.63 -18.87 -13.67
CA LYS A 785 -1.18 -19.26 -14.97
C LYS A 785 -0.19 -19.92 -15.90
N ALA A 786 0.99 -19.33 -16.07
CA ALA A 786 1.91 -19.75 -17.12
C ALA A 786 3.21 -20.36 -16.56
N ASN A 787 3.87 -21.16 -17.39
CA ASN A 787 5.12 -21.84 -17.02
C ASN A 787 6.30 -20.87 -17.15
N PRO A 788 7.17 -20.72 -16.13
CA PRO A 788 8.27 -19.74 -16.14
C PRO A 788 9.18 -19.85 -17.38
N ASP A 789 9.59 -21.06 -17.75
CA ASP A 789 10.45 -21.29 -18.92
C ASP A 789 9.77 -20.85 -20.24
N TRP A 790 8.46 -21.05 -20.33
CA TRP A 790 7.67 -20.59 -21.47
C TRP A 790 7.53 -19.07 -21.46
N LEU A 791 7.27 -18.43 -20.30
CA LEU A 791 7.21 -16.96 -20.21
C LEU A 791 8.54 -16.32 -20.63
N LEU A 792 9.66 -16.84 -20.15
CA LEU A 792 10.98 -16.32 -20.50
C LEU A 792 11.23 -16.44 -22.01
N SER A 793 10.89 -17.60 -22.60
CA SER A 793 10.98 -17.82 -24.05
C SER A 793 10.08 -16.85 -24.82
N PHE A 794 8.84 -16.63 -24.33
CA PHE A 794 7.88 -15.71 -24.92
C PHE A 794 8.32 -14.25 -24.81
N PHE A 795 8.92 -13.81 -23.71
CA PHE A 795 9.39 -12.43 -23.57
C PHE A 795 10.58 -12.12 -24.49
N ASN A 796 11.43 -13.11 -24.75
CA ASN A 796 12.54 -12.98 -25.68
C ASN A 796 12.10 -12.99 -27.15
N ASP A 797 11.06 -13.76 -27.49
CA ASP A 797 10.47 -13.80 -28.83
C ASP A 797 8.93 -13.93 -28.77
N PRO A 798 8.20 -12.80 -28.62
CA PRO A 798 6.75 -12.84 -28.43
C PRO A 798 6.02 -13.40 -29.66
N SER A 799 5.33 -14.53 -29.52
CA SER A 799 4.48 -15.09 -30.58
C SER A 799 3.04 -14.54 -30.54
N ILE A 800 2.23 -14.80 -31.57
CA ILE A 800 0.80 -14.44 -31.56
C ILE A 800 0.04 -15.48 -30.73
N ILE A 801 -0.51 -15.05 -29.59
CA ILE A 801 -1.35 -15.89 -28.73
C ILE A 801 -2.83 -15.72 -29.07
N ARG A 802 -3.27 -14.48 -29.30
CA ARG A 802 -4.67 -14.13 -29.58
C ARG A 802 -4.74 -13.61 -31.02
N PRO A 803 -5.20 -14.44 -31.98
CA PRO A 803 -5.13 -14.11 -33.41
C PRO A 803 -5.92 -12.86 -33.80
N ASN A 804 -7.04 -12.61 -33.11
CA ASN A 804 -7.96 -11.51 -33.37
C ASN A 804 -7.46 -10.14 -32.88
N LEU A 805 -6.30 -10.07 -32.20
CA LEU A 805 -5.75 -8.80 -31.71
C LEU A 805 -4.89 -8.09 -32.75
N GLN A 806 -5.19 -6.82 -33.00
CA GLN A 806 -4.32 -5.94 -33.77
C GLN A 806 -3.18 -5.34 -32.91
N VAL A 807 -3.43 -5.15 -31.61
CA VAL A 807 -2.41 -4.75 -30.64
C VAL A 807 -1.38 -5.85 -30.45
N LYS A 808 -0.09 -5.48 -30.47
CA LYS A 808 1.02 -6.44 -30.39
C LYS A 808 1.73 -6.32 -29.05
N MET A 809 2.05 -7.47 -28.43
CA MET A 809 3.08 -7.50 -27.39
C MET A 809 4.43 -7.11 -28.04
N PRO A 810 5.09 -6.04 -27.59
CA PRO A 810 6.32 -5.59 -28.22
C PRO A 810 7.54 -6.35 -27.67
N SER A 811 8.65 -6.35 -28.41
CA SER A 811 9.90 -6.99 -27.98
C SER A 811 10.75 -6.03 -27.17
N PHE A 812 11.22 -6.47 -26.00
CA PHE A 812 12.12 -5.70 -25.14
C PHE A 812 13.52 -6.33 -25.10
N HIS A 813 14.24 -6.31 -26.22
CA HIS A 813 15.61 -6.85 -26.32
C HIS A 813 16.64 -6.13 -25.43
N GLN A 814 16.28 -4.99 -24.85
CA GLN A 814 17.09 -4.25 -23.87
C GLN A 814 16.96 -4.79 -22.44
N ILE A 815 16.02 -5.69 -22.17
CA ILE A 815 15.86 -6.36 -20.87
C ILE A 815 16.69 -7.64 -20.90
N SER A 816 17.52 -7.85 -19.89
CA SER A 816 18.33 -9.06 -19.77
C SER A 816 17.50 -10.25 -19.27
N ASP A 817 17.95 -11.49 -19.51
CA ASP A 817 17.28 -12.68 -18.96
C ASP A 817 17.18 -12.61 -17.42
N GLU A 818 18.19 -12.08 -16.72
CA GLU A 818 18.15 -11.89 -15.26
C GLU A 818 17.05 -10.89 -14.84
N ASP A 819 16.79 -9.86 -15.64
CA ASP A 819 15.74 -8.89 -15.38
C ASP A 819 14.36 -9.47 -15.71
N TRP A 820 14.24 -10.31 -16.75
CA TRP A 820 13.03 -11.07 -17.03
C TRP A 820 12.70 -12.06 -15.93
N ASP A 821 13.70 -12.80 -15.43
CA ASP A 821 13.53 -13.71 -14.29
C ASP A 821 13.06 -12.95 -13.05
N ALA A 822 13.53 -11.72 -12.83
CA ALA A 822 13.04 -10.88 -11.75
C ALA A 822 11.56 -10.50 -11.92
N ILE A 823 11.13 -10.16 -13.14
CA ILE A 823 9.71 -9.87 -13.46
C ILE A 823 8.84 -11.12 -13.27
N ILE A 824 9.28 -12.28 -13.76
CA ILE A 824 8.57 -13.56 -13.60
C ILE A 824 8.44 -13.92 -12.12
N SER A 825 9.54 -13.78 -11.37
CA SER A 825 9.57 -14.00 -9.92
C SER A 825 8.59 -13.08 -9.18
N TYR A 826 8.46 -11.83 -9.62
CA TYR A 826 7.47 -10.89 -9.09
C TYR A 826 6.04 -11.39 -9.34
N PHE A 827 5.70 -11.83 -10.55
CA PHE A 827 4.37 -12.40 -10.84
C PHE A 827 4.08 -13.64 -9.98
N GLN A 828 5.03 -14.56 -9.86
CA GLN A 828 4.89 -15.74 -9.02
C GLN A 828 4.64 -15.36 -7.56
N HIS A 829 5.44 -14.44 -7.02
CA HIS A 829 5.30 -13.95 -5.66
C HIS A 829 3.94 -13.30 -5.42
N ALA A 830 3.49 -12.44 -6.34
CA ALA A 830 2.23 -11.73 -6.24
C ALA A 830 1.01 -12.69 -6.20
N ASP A 831 1.11 -13.85 -6.86
CA ASP A 831 0.07 -14.86 -6.86
C ASP A 831 0.29 -15.99 -5.83
N GLY A 832 1.28 -15.87 -4.95
CA GLY A 832 1.62 -16.87 -3.93
C GLY A 832 2.18 -18.18 -4.48
N GLU A 833 2.63 -18.20 -5.73
CA GLU A 833 3.23 -19.35 -6.40
C GLU A 833 4.67 -19.55 -5.91
N LYS A 834 5.01 -20.79 -5.57
CA LYS A 834 6.32 -21.16 -5.01
C LYS A 834 7.09 -22.14 -5.89
N ILE A 835 6.45 -22.63 -6.96
CA ILE A 835 7.03 -23.65 -7.83
C ILE A 835 7.89 -22.98 -8.89
N SER A 836 9.21 -23.20 -8.83
CA SER A 836 10.16 -22.73 -9.85
C SER A 836 10.16 -23.59 -11.11
N TYR A 837 9.79 -24.86 -11.01
CA TYR A 837 9.76 -25.80 -12.14
C TYR A 837 8.60 -26.80 -11.98
N ARG A 838 7.83 -27.01 -13.05
CA ARG A 838 6.73 -27.98 -13.10
C ARG A 838 7.13 -29.14 -14.00
N GLY A 839 6.97 -30.36 -13.51
CA GLY A 839 7.21 -31.57 -14.31
C GLY A 839 6.06 -31.86 -15.26
N ASP A 840 6.32 -32.72 -16.26
CA ASP A 840 5.30 -33.14 -17.23
C ASP A 840 4.11 -33.83 -16.56
N LEU A 841 2.90 -33.38 -16.89
CA LEU A 841 1.66 -34.04 -16.51
C LEU A 841 1.60 -35.43 -17.17
N LYS A 842 1.40 -36.48 -16.37
CA LYS A 842 1.19 -37.84 -16.87
C LYS A 842 -0.29 -38.05 -17.15
N ILE A 843 -0.61 -38.37 -18.41
CA ILE A 843 -1.97 -38.56 -18.89
C ILE A 843 -2.20 -40.05 -19.14
N ASP A 844 -3.29 -40.59 -18.60
CA ASP A 844 -3.82 -41.88 -19.01
C ASP A 844 -4.99 -41.65 -19.98
N ASN A 845 -4.72 -41.80 -21.27
CA ASN A 845 -5.72 -41.57 -22.32
C ASN A 845 -6.81 -42.68 -22.39
N LYS A 846 -6.75 -43.69 -21.52
CA LYS A 846 -7.77 -44.73 -21.38
C LYS A 846 -8.60 -44.60 -20.12
N SER A 847 -8.33 -43.58 -19.29
CA SER A 847 -9.09 -43.34 -18.06
C SER A 847 -10.53 -42.93 -18.38
N VAL A 848 -11.43 -43.13 -17.42
CA VAL A 848 -12.83 -42.71 -17.54
C VAL A 848 -12.89 -41.19 -17.63
N GLU A 849 -12.06 -40.51 -16.84
CA GLU A 849 -11.90 -39.07 -16.80
C GLU A 849 -11.49 -38.50 -18.15
N PHE A 850 -10.45 -39.05 -18.80
CA PHE A 850 -9.98 -38.56 -20.10
C PHE A 850 -11.05 -38.69 -21.19
N MET A 851 -11.75 -39.83 -21.23
CA MET A 851 -12.82 -40.06 -22.20
C MET A 851 -14.03 -39.16 -21.92
N ALA A 852 -14.39 -38.94 -20.66
CA ALA A 852 -15.42 -37.97 -20.27
C ALA A 852 -15.02 -36.54 -20.68
N GLY A 853 -13.76 -36.16 -20.47
CA GLY A 853 -13.20 -34.88 -20.92
C GLY A 853 -13.25 -34.68 -22.43
N THR A 854 -12.98 -35.74 -23.20
CA THR A 854 -13.12 -35.74 -24.66
C THR A 854 -14.56 -35.42 -25.07
N LYS A 855 -15.54 -35.98 -24.35
CA LYS A 855 -16.95 -35.72 -24.61
C LYS A 855 -17.37 -34.30 -24.20
N LEU A 856 -16.89 -33.80 -23.06
CA LEU A 856 -17.12 -32.40 -22.66
C LEU A 856 -16.55 -31.41 -23.66
N HIS A 857 -15.37 -31.68 -24.20
CA HIS A 857 -14.77 -30.88 -25.25
C HIS A 857 -15.63 -30.82 -26.52
N GLU A 858 -16.19 -31.95 -26.95
CA GLU A 858 -17.11 -32.02 -28.09
C GLU A 858 -18.39 -31.21 -27.82
N LEU A 859 -19.00 -31.38 -26.64
CA LEU A 859 -20.24 -30.68 -26.26
C LEU A 859 -20.02 -29.18 -26.07
N GLY A 860 -18.85 -28.77 -25.57
CA GLY A 860 -18.45 -27.37 -25.42
C GLY A 860 -18.06 -26.69 -26.74
N ALA A 861 -18.05 -27.43 -27.86
CA ALA A 861 -17.73 -26.93 -29.20
C ALA A 861 -16.45 -26.06 -29.24
N CYS A 862 -15.40 -26.48 -28.53
CA CYS A 862 -14.17 -25.68 -28.39
C CYS A 862 -13.48 -25.40 -29.74
N ASP A 863 -13.77 -26.19 -30.77
CA ASP A 863 -13.30 -26.03 -32.15
C ASP A 863 -14.03 -24.96 -32.97
N ASN A 864 -15.09 -24.38 -32.42
CA ASN A 864 -15.68 -23.18 -32.98
C ASN A 864 -14.72 -21.99 -32.90
N CYS A 865 -13.99 -21.85 -31.78
CA CYS A 865 -13.17 -20.67 -31.51
C CYS A 865 -11.65 -20.96 -31.53
N HIS A 866 -11.20 -22.13 -31.08
CA HIS A 866 -9.77 -22.42 -30.91
C HIS A 866 -9.11 -23.11 -32.11
N PHE A 867 -7.84 -22.82 -32.33
CA PHE A 867 -6.99 -23.54 -33.29
C PHE A 867 -6.51 -24.89 -32.73
N TYR A 868 -6.32 -25.87 -33.62
CA TYR A 868 -5.70 -27.18 -33.32
C TYR A 868 -4.50 -27.39 -34.23
N GLY A 869 -3.36 -26.91 -33.78
CA GLY A 869 -2.19 -26.80 -34.64
C GLY A 869 -2.47 -25.80 -35.76
N THR A 870 -2.38 -26.23 -37.00
CA THR A 870 -2.67 -25.40 -38.19
C THR A 870 -4.13 -25.45 -38.65
N THR A 871 -5.00 -26.13 -37.91
CA THR A 871 -6.43 -26.22 -38.24
C THR A 871 -7.15 -24.98 -37.75
N PHE A 872 -7.84 -24.29 -38.67
CA PHE A 872 -8.62 -23.08 -38.37
C PHE A 872 -9.89 -23.40 -37.56
N PRO A 873 -10.33 -22.47 -36.70
CA PRO A 873 -11.62 -22.55 -36.03
C PRO A 873 -12.79 -22.50 -37.03
N LYS A 874 -13.98 -22.96 -36.62
CA LYS A 874 -15.17 -22.95 -37.49
C LYS A 874 -15.86 -21.59 -37.59
N GLN A 875 -15.71 -20.73 -36.57
CA GLN A 875 -16.29 -19.39 -36.56
C GLN A 875 -15.36 -18.35 -37.21
N GLU A 876 -15.88 -17.14 -37.37
CA GLU A 876 -15.20 -15.99 -37.99
C GLU A 876 -14.03 -15.46 -37.16
N ALA A 877 -13.14 -14.71 -37.82
CA ALA A 877 -11.85 -14.28 -37.26
C ALA A 877 -11.96 -13.38 -36.02
N SER A 878 -13.07 -12.66 -35.83
CA SER A 878 -13.36 -11.85 -34.64
C SER A 878 -13.43 -12.70 -33.36
N THR A 879 -13.85 -13.98 -33.48
CA THR A 879 -14.06 -14.94 -32.38
C THR A 879 -12.86 -15.85 -32.11
N TRP A 880 -11.81 -15.77 -32.94
CA TRP A 880 -10.68 -16.69 -32.87
C TRP A 880 -9.92 -16.59 -31.54
N ALA A 881 -9.71 -17.75 -30.93
CA ALA A 881 -9.09 -17.93 -29.63
C ALA A 881 -7.72 -18.64 -29.74
N PRO A 882 -6.92 -18.70 -28.65
CA PRO A 882 -5.57 -19.25 -28.70
C PRO A 882 -5.47 -20.71 -29.18
N ASN A 883 -4.35 -21.09 -29.79
CA ASN A 883 -4.10 -22.46 -30.26
C ASN A 883 -3.97 -23.46 -29.11
N LEU A 884 -4.90 -24.42 -29.00
CA LEU A 884 -4.92 -25.38 -27.90
C LEU A 884 -3.76 -26.38 -27.93
N ALA A 885 -3.07 -26.53 -29.06
CA ALA A 885 -1.85 -27.35 -29.10
C ALA A 885 -0.73 -26.81 -28.18
N MET A 886 -0.76 -25.52 -27.84
CA MET A 886 0.25 -24.89 -26.97
C MET A 886 -0.01 -25.06 -25.47
N THR A 887 -1.16 -25.62 -25.09
CA THR A 887 -1.63 -25.66 -23.68
C THR A 887 -0.58 -26.27 -22.75
N LYS A 888 0.00 -27.42 -23.12
CA LYS A 888 0.99 -28.14 -22.30
C LYS A 888 2.33 -27.42 -22.13
N GLU A 889 2.70 -26.58 -23.10
CA GLU A 889 3.95 -25.79 -23.06
C GLU A 889 3.73 -24.54 -22.18
N ARG A 890 2.59 -23.89 -22.36
CA ARG A 890 2.31 -22.56 -21.81
C ARG A 890 1.70 -22.58 -20.42
N LEU A 891 0.69 -23.39 -20.17
CA LEU A 891 -0.23 -23.22 -19.05
C LEU A 891 0.09 -24.16 -17.88
N ASN A 892 -0.35 -23.75 -16.69
CA ASN A 892 -0.36 -24.57 -15.49
C ASN A 892 -1.63 -25.44 -15.47
N PRO A 893 -1.51 -26.78 -15.30
CA PRO A 893 -2.66 -27.69 -15.27
C PRO A 893 -3.67 -27.40 -14.17
N ASP A 894 -3.23 -26.91 -13.01
CA ASP A 894 -4.15 -26.58 -11.92
C ASP A 894 -4.90 -25.27 -12.20
N TRP A 895 -4.20 -24.25 -12.70
CA TRP A 895 -4.83 -23.00 -13.11
C TRP A 895 -5.87 -23.20 -14.22
N VAL A 896 -5.63 -24.11 -15.17
CA VAL A 896 -6.59 -24.37 -16.26
C VAL A 896 -7.92 -24.92 -15.72
N LYS A 897 -7.92 -25.68 -14.62
CA LYS A 897 -9.18 -26.13 -14.01
C LYS A 897 -9.96 -24.96 -13.40
N GLU A 898 -9.27 -24.05 -12.70
CA GLU A 898 -9.87 -22.84 -12.16
C GLU A 898 -10.43 -21.98 -13.30
N TRP A 899 -9.66 -21.81 -14.38
CA TRP A 899 -10.08 -21.09 -15.59
C TRP A 899 -11.32 -21.70 -16.24
N LEU A 900 -11.37 -23.03 -16.40
CA LEU A 900 -12.53 -23.69 -16.99
C LEU A 900 -13.75 -23.65 -16.06
N LEU A 901 -13.57 -23.69 -14.74
CA LEU A 901 -14.69 -23.64 -13.81
C LEU A 901 -15.45 -22.31 -13.88
N ASP A 902 -14.72 -21.19 -13.88
CA ASP A 902 -15.30 -19.85 -13.99
C ASP A 902 -14.31 -18.85 -14.62
N PRO A 903 -14.30 -18.73 -15.96
CA PRO A 903 -13.43 -17.80 -16.66
C PRO A 903 -13.64 -16.33 -16.27
N GLN A 904 -14.88 -15.93 -15.95
CA GLN A 904 -15.23 -14.54 -15.66
C GLN A 904 -14.63 -14.06 -14.34
N THR A 905 -14.52 -14.96 -13.36
CA THR A 905 -13.85 -14.64 -12.08
C THR A 905 -12.36 -14.34 -12.26
N ILE A 906 -11.68 -14.97 -13.23
CA ILE A 906 -10.23 -14.76 -13.46
C ILE A 906 -9.99 -13.60 -14.45
N MET A 907 -10.77 -13.53 -15.53
CA MET A 907 -10.69 -12.45 -16.52
C MET A 907 -12.10 -11.92 -16.81
N PRO A 908 -12.57 -10.93 -16.04
CA PRO A 908 -13.85 -10.29 -16.30
C PRO A 908 -13.91 -9.74 -17.74
N GLY A 909 -15.01 -10.02 -18.44
CA GLY A 909 -15.20 -9.59 -19.84
C GLY A 909 -14.57 -10.51 -20.89
N THR A 910 -14.09 -11.70 -20.50
CA THR A 910 -13.62 -12.70 -21.47
C THR A 910 -14.76 -13.29 -22.31
N LYS A 911 -14.51 -13.59 -23.60
CA LYS A 911 -15.45 -14.34 -24.45
C LYS A 911 -15.40 -15.85 -24.23
N MET A 912 -14.50 -16.35 -23.37
CA MET A 912 -14.43 -17.77 -23.04
C MET A 912 -15.64 -18.17 -22.17
N PRO A 913 -16.54 -19.04 -22.65
CA PRO A 913 -17.62 -19.55 -21.82
C PRO A 913 -17.10 -20.62 -20.84
N ALA A 914 -17.75 -20.75 -19.70
CA ALA A 914 -17.56 -21.94 -18.86
C ALA A 914 -18.14 -23.16 -19.61
N PRO A 915 -17.40 -24.29 -19.71
CA PRO A 915 -17.95 -25.51 -20.29
C PRO A 915 -19.08 -26.01 -19.39
N TYR A 916 -20.17 -26.46 -20.00
CA TYR A 916 -21.29 -27.02 -19.26
C TYR A 916 -20.89 -28.33 -18.58
N LEU A 917 -20.98 -28.37 -17.25
CA LEU A 917 -20.71 -29.57 -16.44
C LEU A 917 -22.04 -30.17 -15.97
N PRO A 918 -22.48 -31.32 -16.51
CA PRO A 918 -23.76 -31.91 -16.15
C PRO A 918 -23.74 -32.40 -14.70
N ASP A 919 -24.77 -32.03 -13.93
CA ASP A 919 -24.90 -32.46 -12.54
C ASP A 919 -25.40 -33.91 -12.42
N LYS A 920 -25.46 -34.38 -11.18
CA LYS A 920 -25.88 -35.75 -10.87
C LYS A 920 -27.34 -36.03 -11.26
N GLU A 921 -28.22 -35.04 -11.19
CA GLU A 921 -29.64 -35.22 -11.49
C GLU A 921 -29.84 -35.42 -12.99
N ILE A 922 -29.17 -34.61 -13.80
CA ILE A 922 -29.20 -34.70 -15.27
C ILE A 922 -28.58 -36.00 -15.75
N LEU A 923 -27.47 -36.44 -15.16
CA LEU A 923 -26.82 -37.70 -15.50
C LEU A 923 -27.59 -38.95 -15.04
N ALA A 924 -28.61 -38.79 -14.19
CA ALA A 924 -29.48 -39.87 -13.73
C ALA A 924 -30.77 -40.03 -14.57
N LEU A 925 -31.01 -39.14 -15.55
CA LEU A 925 -32.19 -39.19 -16.41
C LEU A 925 -32.15 -40.39 -17.37
N ASP A 926 -33.32 -40.92 -17.70
CA ASP A 926 -33.48 -41.98 -18.70
C ASP A 926 -33.00 -41.48 -20.08
N GLY A 927 -31.95 -42.10 -20.61
CA GLY A 927 -31.33 -41.71 -21.89
C GLY A 927 -30.00 -40.94 -21.75
N ALA A 928 -29.57 -40.59 -20.53
CA ALA A 928 -28.35 -39.80 -20.30
C ALA A 928 -27.08 -40.40 -20.94
N GLU A 929 -26.94 -41.73 -21.04
CA GLU A 929 -25.79 -42.35 -21.72
C GLU A 929 -25.73 -42.02 -23.22
N ASN A 930 -26.87 -41.79 -23.88
CA ASN A 930 -26.93 -41.43 -25.29
C ASN A 930 -26.58 -39.95 -25.50
N ASP A 931 -27.07 -39.07 -24.62
CA ASP A 931 -26.91 -37.63 -24.75
C ASP A 931 -25.51 -37.17 -24.28
N TRP A 932 -25.06 -37.72 -23.14
CA TRP A 932 -23.83 -37.30 -22.46
C TRP A 932 -22.70 -38.32 -22.58
N GLY A 933 -22.97 -39.54 -23.05
CA GLY A 933 -21.96 -40.59 -23.11
C GLY A 933 -21.78 -41.34 -21.80
N ARG A 934 -21.43 -42.63 -21.91
CA ARG A 934 -21.32 -43.57 -20.79
C ARG A 934 -20.29 -43.13 -19.73
N GLU A 935 -19.20 -42.51 -20.16
CA GLU A 935 -18.08 -42.13 -19.31
C GLU A 935 -18.43 -40.93 -18.42
N LEU A 936 -19.20 -39.95 -18.92
CA LEU A 936 -19.71 -38.85 -18.09
C LEU A 936 -20.74 -39.34 -17.07
N VAL A 937 -21.64 -40.25 -17.47
CA VAL A 937 -22.60 -40.89 -16.55
C VAL A 937 -21.89 -41.65 -15.42
N LYS A 938 -20.78 -42.34 -15.71
CA LYS A 938 -19.96 -43.02 -14.70
C LYS A 938 -19.34 -42.07 -13.67
N LEU A 939 -19.03 -40.82 -14.05
CA LEU A 939 -18.50 -39.82 -13.13
C LEU A 939 -19.59 -39.27 -12.17
N GLY A 940 -20.86 -39.47 -12.49
CA GLY A 940 -21.97 -39.26 -11.54
C GLY A 940 -22.09 -37.84 -10.98
N GLY A 941 -21.70 -36.83 -11.76
CA GLY A 941 -21.73 -35.42 -11.36
C GLY A 941 -20.47 -34.92 -10.63
N ASP A 942 -19.37 -35.71 -10.59
CA ASP A 942 -18.09 -35.24 -10.06
C ASP A 942 -17.44 -34.21 -11.00
N THR A 943 -17.68 -32.93 -10.70
CA THR A 943 -17.16 -31.79 -11.47
C THR A 943 -15.63 -31.73 -11.47
N THR A 944 -14.97 -32.19 -10.40
CA THR A 944 -13.50 -32.20 -10.33
C THR A 944 -12.92 -33.24 -11.26
N ALA A 945 -13.50 -34.44 -11.30
CA ALA A 945 -13.10 -35.49 -12.23
C ALA A 945 -13.35 -35.09 -13.70
N MET A 946 -14.47 -34.42 -13.98
CA MET A 946 -14.79 -33.87 -15.30
C MET A 946 -13.76 -32.84 -15.78
N LEU A 947 -13.42 -31.86 -14.92
CA LEU A 947 -12.42 -30.83 -15.24
C LEU A 947 -11.01 -31.42 -15.38
N ASN A 948 -10.64 -32.42 -14.56
CA ASN A 948 -9.39 -33.17 -14.72
C ASN A 948 -9.34 -33.84 -16.10
N GLY A 949 -10.43 -34.50 -16.50
CA GLY A 949 -10.56 -35.14 -17.80
C GLY A 949 -10.42 -34.17 -18.97
N LEU A 950 -11.12 -33.04 -18.91
CA LEU A 950 -11.06 -32.01 -19.97
C LEU A 950 -9.66 -31.40 -20.08
N ARG A 951 -9.02 -31.09 -18.95
CA ARG A 951 -7.60 -30.66 -18.92
C ARG A 951 -6.69 -31.72 -19.55
N ASP A 952 -6.84 -32.99 -19.19
CA ASP A 952 -5.99 -34.06 -19.70
C ASP A 952 -6.16 -34.25 -21.21
N TYR A 953 -7.38 -34.09 -21.72
CA TYR A 953 -7.64 -34.04 -23.16
C TYR A 953 -6.88 -32.88 -23.83
N MET A 954 -6.98 -31.66 -23.29
CA MET A 954 -6.27 -30.48 -23.82
C MET A 954 -4.76 -30.67 -23.82
N TRP A 955 -4.19 -31.29 -22.78
CA TRP A 955 -2.76 -31.60 -22.70
C TRP A 955 -2.30 -32.66 -23.71
N ASN A 956 -3.21 -33.48 -24.24
CA ASN A 956 -2.94 -34.51 -25.23
C ASN A 956 -3.15 -34.02 -26.68
N ILE A 957 -3.59 -32.76 -26.89
CA ILE A 957 -3.69 -32.16 -28.23
C ILE A 957 -2.28 -32.01 -28.81
N ASN A 958 -2.11 -32.50 -30.05
CA ASN A 958 -0.85 -32.45 -30.77
C ASN A 958 -0.98 -31.56 -32.01
N GLY A 959 0.09 -30.85 -32.35
CA GLY A 959 0.11 -29.96 -33.51
C GLY A 959 1.25 -28.96 -33.42
N LYS A 960 1.41 -28.14 -34.46
CA LYS A 960 2.35 -27.01 -34.46
C LYS A 960 1.84 -25.94 -33.47
N THR A 961 2.64 -25.53 -32.51
CA THR A 961 2.23 -24.56 -31.47
C THR A 961 2.34 -23.11 -31.95
N ASN A 962 3.45 -22.73 -32.58
CA ASN A 962 3.60 -21.43 -33.23
C ASN A 962 2.99 -21.45 -34.65
N ILE A 963 1.95 -20.64 -34.85
CA ILE A 963 1.21 -20.47 -36.10
C ILE A 963 1.18 -19.01 -36.59
N ASP A 964 2.14 -18.19 -36.17
CA ASP A 964 2.15 -16.75 -36.42
C ASP A 964 2.11 -16.42 -37.92
N ALA A 965 2.88 -17.17 -38.73
CA ALA A 965 2.86 -17.01 -40.19
C ALA A 965 1.46 -17.27 -40.77
N THR A 966 0.76 -18.30 -40.30
CA THR A 966 -0.59 -18.63 -40.77
C THR A 966 -1.60 -17.54 -40.43
N ILE A 967 -1.52 -16.98 -39.22
CA ILE A 967 -2.38 -15.86 -38.80
C ILE A 967 -2.05 -14.61 -39.61
N LYS A 968 -0.76 -14.30 -39.75
CA LYS A 968 -0.30 -13.13 -40.49
C LYS A 968 -0.70 -13.18 -41.96
N ASP A 969 -0.49 -14.30 -42.64
CA ASP A 969 -0.86 -14.48 -44.04
C ASP A 969 -2.38 -14.26 -44.22
N TYR A 970 -3.21 -14.76 -43.29
CA TYR A 970 -4.66 -14.52 -43.32
C TYR A 970 -5.01 -13.02 -43.21
N PHE A 971 -4.44 -12.32 -42.22
CA PHE A 971 -4.79 -10.91 -41.99
C PHE A 971 -4.11 -9.94 -42.98
N ASP A 972 -2.97 -10.30 -43.56
CA ASP A 972 -2.36 -9.56 -44.67
C ASP A 972 -3.26 -9.59 -45.92
N GLU A 973 -4.06 -10.66 -46.11
CA GLU A 973 -5.03 -10.79 -47.20
C GLU A 973 -6.42 -10.21 -46.88
N ASN A 974 -6.92 -10.42 -45.66
CA ASN A 974 -8.33 -10.15 -45.30
C ASN A 974 -8.52 -8.89 -44.44
N GLY A 975 -7.46 -8.34 -43.84
CA GLY A 975 -7.54 -7.19 -42.92
C GLY A 975 -8.17 -7.50 -41.57
N TYR A 976 -8.03 -6.56 -40.63
CA TYR A 976 -8.57 -6.63 -39.25
C TYR A 976 -9.92 -5.89 -39.10
N ASP A 977 -10.66 -5.70 -40.19
CA ASP A 977 -11.92 -4.96 -40.17
C ASP A 977 -13.05 -5.84 -39.62
N PHE A 978 -13.46 -5.56 -38.38
CA PHE A 978 -14.56 -6.22 -37.70
C PHE A 978 -15.76 -5.28 -37.48
N GLU A 979 -15.76 -4.08 -38.07
CA GLU A 979 -16.74 -3.02 -37.79
C GLU A 979 -18.18 -3.36 -38.23
N GLY A 980 -18.39 -4.49 -38.93
CA GLY A 980 -19.71 -5.00 -39.32
C GLY A 980 -20.31 -6.09 -38.44
N ALA A 981 -19.62 -6.57 -37.40
CA ALA A 981 -20.06 -7.74 -36.61
C ALA A 981 -20.70 -7.38 -35.25
N VAL A 982 -20.80 -6.09 -34.91
CA VAL A 982 -21.31 -5.62 -33.61
C VAL A 982 -22.83 -5.40 -33.63
N ASP A 983 -23.45 -5.25 -34.81
CA ASP A 983 -24.90 -4.97 -34.94
C ASP A 983 -25.80 -6.22 -34.92
N ASP A 984 -25.25 -7.44 -34.90
CA ASP A 984 -26.04 -8.69 -35.00
C ASP A 984 -26.21 -9.43 -33.65
N PHE A 985 -25.77 -8.86 -32.52
CA PHE A 985 -25.80 -9.54 -31.21
C PHE A 985 -26.33 -8.68 -30.05
N ASP A 986 -27.16 -7.66 -30.30
CA ASP A 986 -27.93 -6.98 -29.26
C ASP A 986 -29.45 -7.27 -29.43
N ASP A 987 -29.97 -8.05 -28.49
CA ASP A 987 -31.31 -7.97 -27.90
C ASP A 987 -32.54 -7.99 -28.84
N GLU A 988 -32.94 -9.17 -29.29
CA GLU A 988 -34.37 -9.51 -29.45
C GLU A 988 -35.03 -9.64 -28.07
N ASP A 989 -35.19 -8.53 -27.35
CA ASP A 989 -36.11 -8.41 -26.22
C ASP A 989 -36.86 -7.06 -26.32
N ASP A 990 -37.55 -6.87 -27.45
CA ASP A 990 -38.57 -5.83 -27.63
C ASP A 990 -39.84 -6.23 -26.87
N TRP A 991 -39.80 -6.10 -25.54
CA TRP A 991 -41.02 -5.98 -24.74
C TRP A 991 -41.46 -4.52 -24.83
N GLY A 992 -42.35 -4.25 -25.78
CA GLY A 992 -43.07 -3.00 -25.89
C GLY A 992 -43.81 -2.68 -24.58
N ASP A 993 -43.34 -1.64 -23.89
CA ASP A 993 -44.10 -0.95 -22.85
C ASP A 993 -45.23 -0.15 -23.53
N ASP A 994 -46.37 -0.82 -23.65
CA ASP A 994 -47.67 -0.16 -23.68
C ASP A 994 -48.18 -0.03 -22.23
N GLU A 995 -48.71 1.17 -21.95
CA GLU A 995 -49.61 1.55 -20.85
C GLU A 995 -49.01 2.05 -19.52
N ASP A 996 -49.15 3.37 -19.36
CA ASP A 996 -49.71 4.09 -18.19
C ASP A 996 -49.33 3.59 -16.77
N TRP A 997 -48.78 4.49 -15.96
CA TRP A 997 -49.27 5.00 -14.64
C TRP A 997 -48.15 5.69 -13.86
#